data_AF-A0AAV7C0G0-F1
#
_entry.id   AF-A0AAV7C0G0-F1
#
_cell.length_a   1.000
_cell.length_b   1.000
_cell.length_c   1.000
_cell.angle_alpha   90.00
_cell.angle_beta   90.00
_cell.angle_gamma   90.00
#
_symmetry.space_group_name_H-M   'P 1'
#
loop_
_entity.id
_entity.type
_entity.pdbx_description
1 polymer ?
#
loop_
_entity_poly.entity_id
_entity_poly.type
_entity_poly.pdbx_seq_one_letter_code
_entity_poly.pdbx_strand_id
1 'polypeptide(L)'
;MNTGKLTQDTEVDILETVQNLLRHCLYPTNFLKPIAKLFASLQNKFSRQTLCTTFQVLSELDPKLEYITDDVVKLNAFDEKHLDEIHFDVRLTAFQKATSFIKEMKSIDTNYILPVMYSCFHTIQLGDMSLSDNAVLLLTAVMERLAAIKRSGPHFQELISRNLLESLRNGLKSKVETIKHDYTILLSNLIRTFPKNPEFSDLVQLTNYTDPEMDFFENMKHIQMHRRARALRKLAKHLSEGKVVLSSKCLQNYIVPYATNTIFDETMHKYEHMLSASVEMIGSVCKCVSWSSYTYYLKHYIHVLQAGKIDQKLGVSLLVTVLDAFHFDRETLQKHLQTADTKDGEDSKTDVKDSMNDVEDELEMEMEPEEEEEQMEVQEADSSNTNDTPCKNQGKPGQNKHFFTYPRNRDDLASFITHIQQTVTNNILPKLQKILDAKVKRDEEHKSVKSKVVNDEEVVRVPIAFAIVKLMQTLPQEVMEANLPSILLKVCVLLRNQAQEIRDIARNTLIKILETLGPRYFHYILKEMQTVLVKGYQVHVLTFTVNLLLKGLSPNLKCGDLDGCIDSLIQIFNHELFGNVAEEKEVKGIVSKVMEARSSKSFDSYEILAKFVGKEYVVKLILPLKEVLEKTTSLKVARKVQDAFKRIVMGFVANEGMTAESILLLSYGLISENLPLLTNKEKNKNSQMPPPDPRLKPQSCLIIKPPPPRGGVKAAVSTKTNMHILVDAGLKLLHSSLKISKVDYSENNVLEMLDPFVTMLLGCLQSKDVQVITGALQSYICLLKSPLPSVQNNREQLTKLLFILLKDYAKAGVGHGQNFQLVDSCFKVSDANILCTNYRNHSTEHNTPI
;
A
#
# COMPACT_ATOMS: atom_id res chain seq x y z
N MET A 1 -28.93 34.36 -1.22
CA MET A 1 -30.26 33.89 -0.77
C MET A 1 -30.19 32.39 -0.67
N ASN A 2 -30.06 31.87 0.55
CA ASN A 2 -30.13 30.45 0.87
C ASN A 2 -31.48 29.90 0.39
N THR A 3 -31.45 28.93 -0.53
CA THR A 3 -32.66 28.28 -1.03
C THR A 3 -32.95 27.05 -0.19
N GLY A 4 -33.47 27.25 1.01
CA GLY A 4 -34.44 26.28 1.54
C GLY A 4 -35.57 26.18 0.51
N LYS A 5 -35.92 24.96 0.07
CA LYS A 5 -36.96 24.77 -0.95
C LYS A 5 -38.27 25.37 -0.46
N LEU A 6 -38.63 26.54 -0.99
CA LEU A 6 -39.93 27.14 -0.76
C LEU A 6 -41.02 26.20 -1.28
N THR A 7 -42.16 26.17 -0.60
CA THR A 7 -43.33 25.42 -1.07
C THR A 7 -43.88 26.04 -2.36
N GLN A 8 -44.43 25.22 -3.25
CA GLN A 8 -44.95 25.69 -4.54
C GLN A 8 -45.97 26.82 -4.39
N ASP A 9 -46.87 26.73 -3.40
CA ASP A 9 -47.88 27.75 -3.14
C ASP A 9 -47.23 29.10 -2.74
N THR A 10 -46.22 29.06 -1.86
CA THR A 10 -45.48 30.28 -1.48
C THR A 10 -44.70 30.87 -2.66
N GLU A 11 -44.18 30.06 -3.59
CA GLU A 11 -43.53 30.58 -4.79
C GLU A 11 -44.53 31.32 -5.69
N VAL A 12 -45.74 30.77 -5.86
CA VAL A 12 -46.81 31.39 -6.66
C VAL A 12 -47.30 32.68 -6.00
N ASP A 13 -47.59 32.67 -4.70
CA ASP A 13 -48.04 33.85 -3.96
C ASP A 13 -47.03 35.01 -4.05
N ILE A 14 -45.73 34.71 -3.96
CA ILE A 14 -44.66 35.71 -4.12
C ILE A 14 -44.66 36.25 -5.55
N LEU A 15 -44.78 35.39 -6.57
CA LEU A 15 -44.80 35.82 -7.97
C LEU A 15 -46.03 36.67 -8.29
N GLU A 16 -47.21 36.33 -7.77
CA GLU A 16 -48.42 37.14 -7.91
C GLU A 16 -48.28 38.50 -7.21
N THR A 17 -47.66 38.51 -6.02
CA THR A 17 -47.34 39.76 -5.31
C THR A 17 -46.39 40.63 -6.14
N VAL A 18 -45.34 40.04 -6.72
CA VAL A 18 -44.40 40.73 -7.61
C VAL A 18 -45.12 41.25 -8.85
N GLN A 19 -46.00 40.47 -9.47
CA GLN A 19 -46.81 40.86 -10.62
C GLN A 19 -47.66 42.10 -10.31
N ASN A 20 -48.28 42.14 -9.14
CA ASN A 20 -49.07 43.28 -8.69
C ASN A 20 -48.20 44.51 -8.42
N LEU A 21 -47.05 44.35 -7.75
CA LEU A 21 -46.12 45.44 -7.45
C LEU A 21 -45.47 46.03 -8.71
N LEU A 22 -45.17 45.20 -9.72
CA LEU A 22 -44.59 45.64 -11.00
C LEU A 22 -45.47 46.69 -11.70
N ARG A 23 -46.79 46.59 -11.57
CA ARG A 23 -47.74 47.56 -12.14
C ARG A 23 -47.70 48.93 -11.46
N HIS A 24 -47.12 49.01 -10.26
CA HIS A 24 -46.96 50.25 -9.50
C HIS A 24 -45.52 50.80 -9.52
N CYS A 25 -44.59 50.12 -10.21
CA CYS A 25 -43.19 50.52 -10.28
C CYS A 25 -42.93 51.57 -11.38
N LEU A 26 -42.07 52.55 -11.07
CA LEU A 26 -41.67 53.61 -12.02
C LEU A 26 -40.75 53.10 -13.14
N TYR A 27 -39.95 52.06 -12.88
CA TYR A 27 -38.98 51.50 -13.83
C TYR A 27 -39.04 49.96 -13.85
N PRO A 28 -40.07 49.35 -14.49
CA PRO A 28 -40.26 47.90 -14.51
C PRO A 28 -39.15 47.15 -15.27
N THR A 29 -38.46 47.80 -16.20
CA THR A 29 -37.39 47.22 -17.03
C THR A 29 -36.17 46.74 -16.24
N ASN A 30 -35.88 47.36 -15.09
CA ASN A 30 -34.75 46.96 -14.24
C ASN A 30 -34.93 45.58 -13.61
N PHE A 31 -36.18 45.11 -13.48
CA PHE A 31 -36.50 43.81 -12.91
C PHE A 31 -36.39 42.65 -13.92
N LEU A 32 -36.12 42.92 -15.20
CA LEU A 32 -35.98 41.89 -16.23
C LEU A 32 -34.90 40.86 -15.86
N LYS A 33 -33.68 41.30 -15.52
CA LYS A 33 -32.56 40.40 -15.19
C LYS A 33 -32.79 39.59 -13.90
N PRO A 34 -33.23 40.20 -12.77
CA PRO A 34 -33.56 39.45 -11.56
C PRO A 34 -34.68 38.42 -11.76
N ILE A 35 -35.78 38.79 -12.43
CA ILE A 35 -36.91 37.90 -12.69
C ILE A 35 -36.48 36.79 -13.66
N ALA A 36 -35.67 37.11 -14.66
CA ALA A 36 -35.14 36.11 -15.59
C ALA A 36 -34.32 35.01 -14.89
N LYS A 37 -33.57 35.35 -13.84
CA LYS A 37 -32.79 34.37 -13.06
C LYS A 37 -33.67 33.29 -12.43
N LEU A 38 -34.93 33.61 -12.10
CA LEU A 38 -35.90 32.65 -11.55
C LEU A 38 -36.23 31.52 -12.53
N PHE A 39 -36.08 31.73 -13.85
CA PHE A 39 -36.25 30.66 -14.83
C PHE A 39 -35.19 29.55 -14.72
N ALA A 40 -34.06 29.79 -14.04
CA ALA A 40 -33.07 28.75 -13.78
C ALA A 40 -33.32 28.00 -12.46
N SER A 41 -33.93 28.64 -11.45
CA SER A 41 -34.12 28.06 -10.12
C SER A 41 -35.48 27.37 -9.95
N LEU A 42 -36.56 27.93 -10.50
CA LEU A 42 -37.91 27.40 -10.32
C LEU A 42 -38.13 26.14 -11.18
N GLN A 43 -38.34 25.00 -10.53
CA GLN A 43 -38.59 23.72 -11.20
C GLN A 43 -40.09 23.41 -11.31
N ASN A 44 -40.91 23.96 -10.40
CA ASN A 44 -42.33 23.66 -10.29
C ASN A 44 -43.15 24.23 -11.45
N LYS A 45 -44.09 23.44 -11.99
CA LYS A 45 -44.92 23.82 -13.16
C LYS A 45 -45.72 25.10 -12.94
N PHE A 46 -46.53 25.16 -11.87
CA PHE A 46 -47.39 26.32 -11.61
C PHE A 46 -46.58 27.60 -11.32
N SER A 47 -45.47 27.47 -10.59
CA SER A 47 -44.54 28.59 -10.36
C SER A 47 -43.95 29.10 -11.67
N ARG A 48 -43.61 28.22 -12.62
CA ARG A 48 -43.11 28.63 -13.95
C ARG A 48 -44.20 29.24 -14.83
N GLN A 49 -45.43 28.74 -14.79
CA GLN A 49 -46.56 29.35 -15.51
C GLN A 49 -46.83 30.77 -14.98
N THR A 50 -46.80 30.94 -13.65
CA THR A 50 -46.93 32.24 -12.98
C THR A 50 -45.74 33.15 -13.28
N LEU A 51 -44.53 32.60 -13.43
CA LEU A 51 -43.37 33.35 -13.88
C LEU A 51 -43.52 33.82 -15.34
N CYS A 52 -44.02 32.97 -16.24
CA CYS A 52 -44.30 33.34 -17.63
C CYS A 52 -45.33 34.46 -17.72
N THR A 53 -46.41 34.41 -16.94
CA THR A 53 -47.41 35.50 -16.88
C THR A 53 -46.83 36.78 -16.28
N THR A 54 -45.98 36.67 -15.25
CA THR A 54 -45.23 37.82 -14.71
C THR A 54 -44.32 38.44 -15.78
N PHE A 55 -43.66 37.61 -16.61
CA PHE A 55 -42.84 38.07 -17.72
C PHE A 55 -43.68 38.74 -18.83
N GLN A 56 -44.90 38.26 -19.09
CA GLN A 56 -45.84 38.90 -20.02
C GLN A 56 -46.29 40.28 -19.52
N VAL A 57 -46.55 40.44 -18.22
CA VAL A 57 -46.87 41.75 -17.62
C VAL A 57 -45.73 42.75 -17.81
N LEU A 58 -44.46 42.31 -17.81
CA LEU A 58 -43.34 43.22 -18.13
C LEU A 58 -43.41 43.75 -19.57
N SER A 59 -43.83 42.94 -20.55
CA SER A 59 -44.03 43.42 -21.92
C SER A 59 -45.29 44.27 -22.09
N GLU A 60 -46.34 44.04 -21.31
CA GLU A 60 -47.51 44.93 -21.29
C GLU A 60 -47.15 46.33 -20.80
N LEU A 61 -46.23 46.43 -19.83
CA LEU A 61 -45.78 47.69 -19.25
C LEU A 61 -44.71 48.40 -20.11
N ASP A 62 -43.83 47.66 -20.78
CA ASP A 62 -42.89 48.20 -21.78
C ASP A 62 -42.89 47.35 -23.06
N PRO A 63 -43.56 47.82 -24.14
CA PRO A 63 -43.63 47.11 -25.42
C PRO A 63 -42.26 46.81 -26.05
N LYS A 64 -41.18 47.51 -25.64
CA LYS A 64 -39.83 47.23 -26.13
C LYS A 64 -39.32 45.85 -25.72
N LEU A 65 -39.90 45.23 -24.69
CA LEU A 65 -39.50 43.91 -24.18
C LEU A 65 -40.28 42.76 -24.83
N GLU A 66 -41.28 43.04 -25.67
CA GLU A 66 -42.18 42.03 -26.26
C GLU A 66 -41.42 40.94 -27.03
N TYR A 67 -40.37 41.30 -27.77
CA TYR A 67 -39.55 40.31 -28.49
C TYR A 67 -38.78 39.36 -27.56
N ILE A 68 -38.45 39.79 -26.34
CA ILE A 68 -37.78 38.96 -25.33
C ILE A 68 -38.81 38.06 -24.65
N THR A 69 -39.95 38.63 -24.25
CA THR A 69 -40.96 37.93 -23.46
C THR A 69 -41.69 36.87 -24.28
N ASP A 70 -42.05 37.16 -25.53
CA ASP A 70 -42.72 36.21 -26.44
C ASP A 70 -41.87 34.95 -26.67
N ASP A 71 -40.57 35.13 -26.96
CA ASP A 71 -39.66 34.01 -27.20
C ASP A 71 -39.42 33.20 -25.90
N VAL A 72 -39.23 33.85 -24.74
CA VAL A 72 -39.02 33.16 -23.45
C VAL A 72 -40.27 32.40 -22.99
N VAL A 73 -41.46 32.97 -23.18
CA VAL A 73 -42.72 32.29 -22.85
C VAL A 73 -42.92 31.06 -23.73
N LYS A 74 -42.65 31.17 -25.04
CA LYS A 74 -42.72 30.03 -25.97
C LYS A 74 -41.72 28.92 -25.64
N LEU A 75 -40.51 29.28 -25.20
CA LEU A 75 -39.51 28.32 -24.70
C LEU A 75 -39.97 27.57 -23.45
N ASN A 76 -40.93 28.10 -22.71
CA ASN A 76 -41.48 27.52 -21.48
C ASN A 76 -42.94 27.05 -21.63
N ALA A 77 -43.46 26.94 -22.86
CA ALA A 77 -44.85 26.60 -23.12
C ALA A 77 -45.24 25.20 -22.62
N PHE A 78 -46.47 25.07 -22.12
CA PHE A 78 -47.10 23.79 -21.73
C PHE A 78 -48.30 23.51 -22.65
N ASP A 79 -48.66 22.24 -22.82
CA ASP A 79 -49.81 21.87 -23.66
C ASP A 79 -51.13 22.31 -22.98
N GLU A 80 -52.00 22.95 -23.76
CA GLU A 80 -53.33 23.39 -23.33
C GLU A 80 -54.33 22.23 -23.27
N LYS A 81 -54.09 21.15 -24.04
CA LYS A 81 -54.99 19.99 -24.12
C LYS A 81 -54.69 18.92 -23.08
N HIS A 82 -53.40 18.70 -22.80
CA HIS A 82 -52.95 17.75 -21.79
C HIS A 82 -52.35 18.52 -20.62
N LEU A 83 -53.18 18.71 -19.59
CA LEU A 83 -52.78 19.26 -18.30
C LEU A 83 -51.64 18.39 -17.76
N ASP A 84 -50.40 18.89 -17.88
CA ASP A 84 -49.12 18.34 -17.35
C ASP A 84 -48.08 17.99 -18.42
N GLU A 85 -48.42 18.05 -19.71
CA GLU A 85 -47.45 17.79 -20.77
C GLU A 85 -46.76 19.07 -21.28
N ILE A 86 -45.49 18.92 -21.64
CA ILE A 86 -44.68 19.96 -22.28
C ILE A 86 -45.12 20.10 -23.73
N HIS A 87 -45.31 21.33 -24.20
CA HIS A 87 -45.62 21.56 -25.62
C HIS A 87 -44.34 21.46 -26.48
N PHE A 88 -43.97 20.25 -26.89
CA PHE A 88 -42.73 19.99 -27.62
C PHE A 88 -42.60 20.82 -28.91
N ASP A 89 -43.63 20.84 -29.77
CA ASP A 89 -43.54 21.55 -31.06
C ASP A 89 -43.30 23.06 -30.91
N VAL A 90 -44.00 23.70 -29.96
CA VAL A 90 -43.85 25.14 -29.68
C VAL A 90 -42.46 25.43 -29.11
N ARG A 91 -41.98 24.62 -28.15
CA ARG A 91 -40.64 24.81 -27.60
C ARG A 91 -39.55 24.59 -28.64
N LEU A 92 -39.65 23.54 -29.46
CA LEU A 92 -38.67 23.23 -30.50
C LEU A 92 -38.58 24.34 -31.55
N THR A 93 -39.72 24.80 -32.05
CA THR A 93 -39.77 25.92 -33.01
C THR A 93 -39.23 27.21 -32.38
N ALA A 94 -39.51 27.47 -31.10
CA ALA A 94 -38.95 28.60 -30.37
C ALA A 94 -37.43 28.51 -30.21
N PHE A 95 -36.88 27.34 -29.87
CA PHE A 95 -35.42 27.13 -29.80
C PHE A 95 -34.74 27.35 -31.16
N GLN A 96 -35.34 26.86 -32.25
CA GLN A 96 -34.81 27.07 -33.60
C GLN A 96 -34.82 28.54 -34.00
N LYS A 97 -35.93 29.24 -33.74
CA LYS A 97 -36.07 30.68 -34.01
C LYS A 97 -35.05 31.49 -33.19
N ALA A 98 -34.95 31.23 -31.89
CA ALA A 98 -34.00 31.92 -31.01
C ALA A 98 -32.54 31.65 -31.42
N THR A 99 -32.22 30.42 -31.84
CA THR A 99 -30.89 30.06 -32.34
C THR A 99 -30.52 30.83 -33.61
N SER A 100 -31.43 30.90 -34.58
CA SER A 100 -31.23 31.68 -35.81
C SER A 100 -31.06 33.17 -35.51
N PHE A 101 -31.90 33.72 -34.62
CA PHE A 101 -31.82 35.11 -34.20
C PHE A 101 -30.47 35.44 -33.57
N ILE A 102 -29.99 34.62 -32.62
CA ILE A 102 -28.67 34.77 -31.99
C ILE A 102 -27.54 34.70 -33.03
N LYS A 103 -27.66 33.81 -34.03
CA LYS A 103 -26.69 33.72 -35.12
C LYS A 103 -26.68 34.95 -36.03
N GLU A 104 -27.76 35.70 -36.15
CA GLU A 104 -27.82 36.88 -37.03
C GLU A 104 -27.46 38.18 -36.30
N MET A 105 -27.33 38.16 -34.97
CA MET A 105 -26.99 39.33 -34.16
C MET A 105 -25.63 39.94 -34.53
N LYS A 106 -25.63 41.27 -34.75
CA LYS A 106 -24.42 42.08 -34.98
C LYS A 106 -23.81 42.62 -33.68
N SER A 107 -24.64 42.84 -32.66
CA SER A 107 -24.26 43.28 -31.31
C SER A 107 -24.84 42.31 -30.28
N ILE A 108 -24.11 42.08 -29.18
CA ILE A 108 -24.55 41.18 -28.11
C ILE A 108 -25.63 41.86 -27.28
N ASP A 109 -26.87 41.40 -27.39
CA ASP A 109 -27.96 41.80 -26.50
C ASP A 109 -27.98 40.89 -25.27
N THR A 110 -27.43 41.40 -24.17
CA THR A 110 -27.36 40.65 -22.90
C THR A 110 -28.74 40.51 -22.24
N ASN A 111 -29.67 41.44 -22.51
CA ASN A 111 -31.01 41.42 -21.92
C ASN A 111 -31.90 40.35 -22.57
N TYR A 112 -31.67 40.04 -23.85
CA TYR A 112 -32.33 38.92 -24.53
C TYR A 112 -31.64 37.58 -24.25
N ILE A 113 -30.31 37.51 -24.33
CA ILE A 113 -29.58 36.24 -24.20
C ILE A 113 -29.73 35.64 -22.81
N LEU A 114 -29.72 36.45 -21.76
CA LEU A 114 -29.71 35.96 -20.38
C LEU A 114 -30.99 35.19 -19.98
N PRO A 115 -32.22 35.70 -20.21
CA PRO A 115 -33.47 34.93 -20.02
C PRO A 115 -33.53 33.63 -20.83
N VAL A 116 -33.05 33.65 -22.07
CA VAL A 116 -33.00 32.47 -22.94
C VAL A 116 -32.03 31.44 -22.39
N MET A 117 -30.83 31.86 -21.92
CA MET A 117 -29.86 30.97 -21.27
C MET A 117 -30.42 30.31 -20.00
N TYR A 118 -31.13 31.07 -19.15
CA TYR A 118 -31.76 30.50 -17.95
C TYR A 118 -32.84 29.46 -18.31
N SER A 119 -33.61 29.70 -19.37
CA SER A 119 -34.56 28.72 -19.91
C SER A 119 -33.86 27.47 -20.45
N CYS A 120 -32.70 27.61 -21.11
CA CYS A 120 -31.87 26.49 -21.52
C CYS A 120 -31.37 25.66 -20.33
N PHE A 121 -30.90 26.29 -19.25
CA PHE A 121 -30.39 25.57 -18.07
C PHE A 121 -31.46 24.70 -17.43
N HIS A 122 -32.67 25.23 -17.27
CA HIS A 122 -33.80 24.45 -16.80
C HIS A 122 -34.16 23.32 -17.78
N THR A 123 -34.16 23.60 -19.09
CA THR A 123 -34.49 22.58 -20.11
C THR A 123 -33.51 21.41 -20.09
N ILE A 124 -32.21 21.67 -19.89
CA ILE A 124 -31.21 20.61 -19.70
C ILE A 124 -31.48 19.84 -18.40
N GLN A 125 -31.92 20.50 -17.34
CA GLN A 125 -32.26 19.85 -16.07
C GLN A 125 -33.47 18.92 -16.14
N LEU A 126 -34.40 19.13 -17.10
CA LEU A 126 -35.53 18.22 -17.34
C LEU A 126 -35.06 16.82 -17.80
N GLY A 127 -33.88 16.74 -18.44
CA GLY A 127 -33.28 15.47 -18.87
C GLY A 127 -33.85 14.87 -20.16
N ASP A 128 -34.76 15.55 -20.84
CA ASP A 128 -35.33 15.15 -22.13
C ASP A 128 -34.34 15.42 -23.29
N MET A 129 -33.91 14.35 -23.97
CA MET A 129 -32.87 14.39 -25.01
C MET A 129 -33.15 15.38 -26.15
N SER A 130 -34.38 15.42 -26.67
CA SER A 130 -34.70 16.27 -27.83
C SER A 130 -34.66 17.76 -27.50
N LEU A 131 -35.16 18.14 -26.33
CA LEU A 131 -35.17 19.52 -25.88
C LEU A 131 -33.79 19.94 -25.38
N SER A 132 -33.07 19.05 -24.71
CA SER A 132 -31.71 19.33 -24.23
C SER A 132 -30.73 19.53 -25.39
N ASP A 133 -30.81 18.73 -26.46
CA ASP A 133 -30.02 18.93 -27.68
C ASP A 133 -30.22 20.33 -28.27
N ASN A 134 -31.47 20.80 -28.34
CA ASN A 134 -31.79 22.14 -28.84
C ASN A 134 -31.28 23.25 -27.90
N ALA A 135 -31.39 23.05 -26.59
CA ALA A 135 -30.83 23.97 -25.60
C ALA A 135 -29.29 24.04 -25.70
N VAL A 136 -28.62 22.91 -25.88
CA VAL A 136 -27.16 22.82 -26.07
C VAL A 136 -26.74 23.50 -27.37
N LEU A 137 -27.47 23.30 -28.47
CA LEU A 137 -27.23 23.98 -29.75
C LEU A 137 -27.36 25.49 -29.63
N LEU A 138 -28.38 25.98 -28.92
CA LEU A 138 -28.58 27.41 -28.68
C LEU A 138 -27.44 27.98 -27.85
N LEU A 139 -27.07 27.34 -26.74
CA LEU A 139 -25.96 27.77 -25.89
C LEU A 139 -24.63 27.76 -26.67
N THR A 140 -24.41 26.79 -27.55
CA THR A 140 -23.25 26.75 -28.44
C THR A 140 -23.26 27.92 -29.42
N ALA A 141 -24.42 28.26 -29.99
CA ALA A 141 -24.55 29.44 -30.84
C ALA A 141 -24.24 30.75 -30.09
N VAL A 142 -24.63 30.86 -28.82
CA VAL A 142 -24.24 32.00 -27.95
C VAL A 142 -22.72 32.07 -27.81
N MET A 143 -22.05 30.94 -27.54
CA MET A 143 -20.59 30.89 -27.40
C MET A 143 -19.87 31.32 -28.69
N GLU A 144 -20.28 30.77 -29.84
CA GLU A 144 -19.69 31.09 -31.15
C GLU A 144 -19.85 32.58 -31.49
N ARG A 145 -21.01 33.17 -31.15
CA ARG A 145 -21.27 34.60 -31.39
C ARG A 145 -20.43 35.49 -30.49
N LEU A 146 -20.24 35.12 -29.23
CA LEU A 146 -19.33 35.82 -28.33
C LEU A 146 -17.88 35.76 -28.83
N ALA A 147 -17.45 34.63 -29.38
CA ALA A 147 -16.10 34.47 -29.93
C ALA A 147 -15.87 35.27 -31.22
N ALA A 148 -16.90 35.43 -32.06
CA ALA A 148 -16.82 36.22 -33.28
C ALA A 148 -16.60 37.73 -33.02
N ILE A 149 -16.98 38.22 -31.83
CA ILE A 149 -16.97 39.65 -31.49
C ILE A 149 -15.69 40.01 -30.71
N LYS A 150 -14.80 40.78 -31.36
CA LYS A 150 -13.45 41.13 -30.84
C LYS A 150 -13.41 41.92 -29.51
N ARG A 151 -14.53 42.52 -29.06
CA ARG A 151 -14.64 43.29 -27.80
C ARG A 151 -15.75 42.73 -26.90
N SER A 152 -15.65 41.44 -26.54
CA SER A 152 -16.66 40.77 -25.71
C SER A 152 -16.29 40.64 -24.23
N GLY A 153 -15.24 41.31 -23.72
CA GLY A 153 -14.76 41.15 -22.33
C GLY A 153 -15.83 41.18 -21.23
N PRO A 154 -16.65 42.24 -21.10
CA PRO A 154 -17.68 42.32 -20.06
C PRO A 154 -18.83 41.33 -20.30
N HIS A 155 -19.24 41.14 -21.55
CA HIS A 155 -20.29 40.18 -21.91
C HIS A 155 -19.83 38.73 -21.67
N PHE A 156 -18.54 38.43 -21.84
CA PHE A 156 -17.95 37.14 -21.53
C PHE A 156 -17.98 36.87 -20.03
N GLN A 157 -17.60 37.86 -19.21
CA GLN A 157 -17.69 37.74 -17.75
C GLN A 157 -19.13 37.52 -17.28
N GLU A 158 -20.10 38.28 -17.80
CA GLU A 158 -21.50 38.15 -17.38
C GLU A 158 -22.15 36.86 -17.90
N LEU A 159 -22.02 36.52 -19.18
CA LEU A 159 -22.73 35.36 -19.77
C LEU A 159 -22.02 34.04 -19.49
N ILE A 160 -20.70 33.98 -19.68
CA ILE A 160 -19.92 32.74 -19.55
C ILE A 160 -19.47 32.55 -18.10
N SER A 161 -18.68 33.49 -17.55
CA SER A 161 -18.04 33.27 -16.25
C SER A 161 -19.03 33.23 -15.08
N ARG A 162 -20.01 34.14 -15.03
CA ARG A 162 -20.97 34.21 -13.92
C ARG A 162 -22.10 33.18 -14.04
N ASN A 163 -22.64 32.96 -15.23
CA ASN A 163 -23.87 32.16 -15.38
C ASN A 163 -23.61 30.76 -15.95
N LEU A 164 -23.01 30.66 -17.15
CA LEU A 164 -22.82 29.36 -17.80
C LEU A 164 -21.90 28.45 -17.01
N LEU A 165 -20.78 28.97 -16.49
CA LEU A 165 -19.82 28.15 -15.75
C LEU A 165 -20.34 27.69 -14.40
N GLU A 166 -21.13 28.50 -13.71
CA GLU A 166 -21.83 28.10 -12.48
C GLU A 166 -22.76 26.91 -12.77
N SER A 167 -23.62 27.06 -13.80
CA SER A 167 -24.54 26.02 -14.22
C SER A 167 -23.83 24.75 -14.70
N LEU A 168 -22.72 24.90 -15.43
CA LEU A 168 -21.91 23.80 -15.93
C LEU A 168 -21.24 23.02 -14.80
N ARG A 169 -20.63 23.70 -13.82
CA ARG A 169 -20.00 23.05 -12.66
C ARG A 169 -21.03 22.26 -11.85
N ASN A 170 -22.25 22.78 -11.70
CA ASN A 170 -23.35 22.07 -11.05
C ASN A 170 -23.86 20.90 -11.89
N GLY A 171 -23.97 21.08 -13.21
CA GLY A 171 -24.38 20.04 -14.16
C GLY A 171 -23.45 18.83 -14.17
N LEU A 172 -22.13 19.05 -14.12
CA LEU A 172 -21.14 17.98 -14.03
C LEU A 172 -21.22 17.19 -12.70
N LYS A 173 -21.71 17.82 -11.62
CA LYS A 173 -21.94 17.20 -10.31
C LYS A 173 -23.32 16.52 -10.19
N SER A 174 -24.20 16.64 -11.18
CA SER A 174 -25.52 16.00 -11.17
C SER A 174 -25.40 14.49 -10.95
N LYS A 175 -26.47 13.80 -10.55
CA LYS A 175 -26.48 12.32 -10.57
C LYS A 175 -26.91 11.79 -11.93
N VAL A 176 -27.82 12.51 -12.61
CA VAL A 176 -28.43 12.12 -13.89
C VAL A 176 -27.40 12.15 -15.01
N GLU A 177 -27.32 11.05 -15.77
CA GLU A 177 -26.31 10.86 -16.82
C GLU A 177 -26.54 11.73 -18.07
N THR A 178 -27.79 11.90 -18.50
CA THR A 178 -28.14 12.74 -19.66
C THR A 178 -27.69 14.19 -19.44
N ILE A 179 -28.01 14.76 -18.27
CA ILE A 179 -27.57 16.09 -17.85
C ILE A 179 -26.05 16.23 -17.91
N LYS A 180 -25.29 15.25 -17.40
CA LYS A 180 -23.83 15.27 -17.45
C LYS A 180 -23.31 15.29 -18.88
N HIS A 181 -23.88 14.47 -19.76
CA HIS A 181 -23.46 14.42 -21.16
C HIS A 181 -23.65 15.77 -21.84
N ASP A 182 -24.80 16.41 -21.64
CA ASP A 182 -25.11 17.71 -22.21
C ASP A 182 -24.13 18.78 -21.73
N TYR A 183 -23.83 18.82 -20.43
CA TYR A 183 -22.82 19.74 -19.88
C TYR A 183 -21.38 19.37 -20.26
N THR A 184 -21.09 18.10 -20.52
CA THR A 184 -19.78 17.65 -21.07
C THR A 184 -19.60 18.15 -22.50
N ILE A 185 -20.66 18.12 -23.31
CA ILE A 185 -20.67 18.67 -24.67
C ILE A 185 -20.46 20.18 -24.61
N LEU A 186 -21.16 20.89 -23.72
CA LEU A 186 -20.98 22.33 -23.52
C LEU A 186 -19.55 22.67 -23.08
N LEU A 187 -18.94 21.88 -22.20
CA LEU A 187 -17.55 22.06 -21.79
C LEU A 187 -16.58 21.87 -22.96
N SER A 188 -16.76 20.82 -23.76
CA SER A 188 -15.95 20.58 -24.96
C SER A 188 -16.07 21.75 -25.95
N ASN A 189 -17.29 22.25 -26.18
CA ASN A 189 -17.54 23.40 -27.05
C ASN A 189 -16.92 24.70 -26.49
N LEU A 190 -16.91 24.92 -25.17
CA LEU A 190 -16.24 26.06 -24.53
C LEU A 190 -14.73 26.01 -24.72
N ILE A 191 -14.10 24.85 -24.50
CA ILE A 191 -12.66 24.65 -24.69
C ILE A 191 -12.26 24.92 -26.15
N ARG A 192 -13.08 24.42 -27.09
CA ARG A 192 -12.87 24.63 -28.53
C ARG A 192 -13.00 26.09 -28.93
N THR A 193 -13.99 26.78 -28.37
CA THR A 193 -14.31 28.16 -28.75
C THR A 193 -13.33 29.17 -28.11
N PHE A 194 -12.86 28.89 -26.89
CA PHE A 194 -12.01 29.80 -26.11
C PHE A 194 -10.69 29.15 -25.63
N PRO A 195 -9.84 28.59 -26.50
CA PRO A 195 -8.65 27.82 -26.10
C PRO A 195 -7.55 28.66 -25.43
N LYS A 196 -7.58 29.99 -25.63
CA LYS A 196 -6.59 30.92 -25.06
C LYS A 196 -6.99 31.49 -23.70
N ASN A 197 -8.21 31.18 -23.23
CA ASN A 197 -8.66 31.69 -21.94
C ASN A 197 -7.95 30.93 -20.81
N PRO A 198 -7.41 31.61 -19.77
CA PRO A 198 -6.73 30.95 -18.65
C PRO A 198 -7.57 29.88 -17.94
N GLU A 199 -8.90 29.96 -18.00
CA GLU A 199 -9.76 28.96 -17.38
C GLU A 199 -9.82 27.63 -18.16
N PHE A 200 -9.57 27.65 -19.47
CA PHE A 200 -9.67 26.48 -20.34
C PHE A 200 -8.35 26.04 -20.97
N SER A 201 -7.31 26.89 -20.93
CA SER A 201 -6.01 26.63 -21.55
C SER A 201 -5.42 25.27 -21.16
N ASP A 202 -5.59 24.92 -19.90
CA ASP A 202 -5.10 23.67 -19.32
C ASP A 202 -5.87 22.45 -19.85
N LEU A 203 -7.15 22.61 -20.19
CA LEU A 203 -8.01 21.52 -20.65
C LEU A 203 -7.86 21.23 -22.15
N VAL A 204 -7.28 22.16 -22.93
CA VAL A 204 -7.06 21.98 -24.37
C VAL A 204 -6.22 20.73 -24.65
N GLN A 205 -5.25 20.41 -23.81
CA GLN A 205 -4.41 19.21 -23.95
C GLN A 205 -5.17 17.88 -23.83
N LEU A 206 -6.41 17.91 -23.31
CA LEU A 206 -7.28 16.75 -23.17
C LEU A 206 -8.18 16.54 -24.40
N THR A 207 -8.22 17.52 -25.32
CA THR A 207 -9.02 17.48 -26.54
C THR A 207 -8.20 16.96 -27.72
N ASN A 208 -8.79 16.11 -28.55
CA ASN A 208 -8.19 15.66 -29.80
C ASN A 208 -9.22 15.61 -30.93
N TYR A 209 -9.18 16.62 -31.79
CA TYR A 209 -10.13 16.78 -32.89
C TYR A 209 -9.87 15.87 -34.10
N THR A 210 -8.68 15.28 -34.19
CA THR A 210 -8.31 14.39 -35.30
C THR A 210 -8.70 12.95 -35.03
N ASP A 211 -8.68 12.53 -33.76
CA ASP A 211 -9.00 11.18 -33.35
C ASP A 211 -9.96 11.21 -32.14
N PRO A 212 -11.26 10.93 -32.36
CA PRO A 212 -12.25 10.94 -31.28
C PRO A 212 -12.02 9.83 -30.24
N GLU A 213 -11.23 8.80 -30.54
CA GLU A 213 -10.84 7.81 -29.54
C GLU A 213 -9.77 8.34 -28.57
N MET A 214 -9.06 9.40 -28.95
CA MET A 214 -8.02 10.01 -28.13
C MET A 214 -8.52 11.20 -27.32
N ASP A 215 -9.70 11.74 -27.65
CA ASP A 215 -10.35 12.84 -26.96
C ASP A 215 -10.99 12.38 -25.63
N PHE A 216 -10.67 13.08 -24.54
CA PHE A 216 -11.17 12.71 -23.21
C PHE A 216 -12.69 12.91 -23.09
N PHE A 217 -13.22 14.06 -23.53
CA PHE A 217 -14.62 14.43 -23.32
C PHE A 217 -15.55 13.61 -24.22
N GLU A 218 -15.14 13.31 -25.45
CA GLU A 218 -15.87 12.41 -26.35
C GLU A 218 -15.98 10.98 -25.79
N ASN A 219 -14.91 10.47 -25.18
CA ASN A 219 -14.97 9.16 -24.55
C ASN A 219 -15.78 9.17 -23.24
N MET A 220 -15.78 10.26 -22.48
CA MET A 220 -16.54 10.37 -21.22
C MET A 220 -18.05 10.42 -21.45
N LYS A 221 -18.54 10.93 -22.58
CA LYS A 221 -19.96 10.88 -22.95
C LYS A 221 -20.40 9.57 -23.63
N HIS A 222 -19.47 8.70 -23.98
CA HIS A 222 -19.75 7.50 -24.78
C HIS A 222 -20.58 6.46 -24.01
N ILE A 223 -21.67 5.92 -24.59
CA ILE A 223 -22.60 4.97 -23.93
C ILE A 223 -21.92 3.75 -23.27
N GLN A 224 -20.82 3.26 -23.83
CA GLN A 224 -20.04 2.14 -23.26
C GLN A 224 -19.17 2.55 -22.07
N MET A 225 -19.46 1.98 -20.90
CA MET A 225 -18.71 2.20 -19.65
C MET A 225 -17.22 1.85 -19.73
N HIS A 226 -16.83 0.81 -20.49
CA HIS A 226 -15.42 0.44 -20.63
C HIS A 226 -14.59 1.54 -21.33
N ARG A 227 -15.17 2.24 -22.32
CA ARG A 227 -14.49 3.36 -23.00
C ARG A 227 -14.25 4.53 -22.07
N ARG A 228 -15.28 4.92 -21.29
CA ARG A 228 -15.18 5.93 -20.24
C ARG A 228 -14.10 5.56 -19.22
N ALA A 229 -14.12 4.32 -18.71
CA ALA A 229 -13.14 3.84 -17.72
C ALA A 229 -11.70 3.88 -18.27
N ARG A 230 -11.50 3.52 -19.55
CA ARG A 230 -10.20 3.61 -20.22
C ARG A 230 -9.71 5.05 -20.36
N ALA A 231 -10.59 5.98 -20.77
CA ALA A 231 -10.25 7.39 -20.90
C ALA A 231 -9.86 8.00 -19.54
N LEU A 232 -10.63 7.67 -18.50
CA LEU A 232 -10.39 8.09 -17.13
C LEU A 232 -9.05 7.56 -16.61
N ARG A 233 -8.77 6.26 -16.77
CA ARG A 233 -7.49 5.65 -16.39
C ARG A 233 -6.30 6.23 -17.17
N LYS A 234 -6.47 6.50 -18.46
CA LYS A 234 -5.42 7.11 -19.29
C LYS A 234 -5.05 8.50 -18.77
N LEU A 235 -6.05 9.31 -18.42
CA LEU A 235 -5.82 10.61 -17.80
C LEU A 235 -5.11 10.46 -16.44
N ALA A 236 -5.53 9.52 -15.61
CA ALA A 236 -4.91 9.26 -14.30
C ALA A 236 -3.41 8.99 -14.44
N LYS A 237 -3.06 8.12 -15.41
CA LYS A 237 -1.68 7.78 -15.71
C LYS A 237 -0.89 8.98 -16.21
N HIS A 238 -1.45 9.74 -17.16
CA HIS A 238 -0.78 10.93 -17.71
C HIS A 238 -0.53 12.02 -16.67
N LEU A 239 -1.45 12.20 -15.72
CA LEU A 239 -1.26 13.11 -14.58
C LEU A 239 -0.14 12.61 -13.65
N SER A 240 -0.14 11.32 -13.31
CA SER A 240 0.89 10.74 -12.44
C SER A 240 2.30 10.75 -13.05
N GLU A 241 2.41 10.66 -14.36
CA GLU A 241 3.68 10.69 -15.11
C GLU A 241 4.15 12.13 -15.43
N GLY A 242 3.36 13.16 -15.07
CA GLY A 242 3.69 14.56 -15.35
C GLY A 242 3.60 14.96 -16.83
N LYS A 243 2.98 14.13 -17.68
CA LYS A 243 2.80 14.42 -19.11
C LYS A 243 1.75 15.51 -19.36
N VAL A 244 0.81 15.63 -18.43
CA VAL A 244 -0.32 16.55 -18.46
C VAL A 244 -0.27 17.34 -17.16
N VAL A 245 -0.26 18.67 -17.26
CA VAL A 245 -0.28 19.56 -16.09
C VAL A 245 -1.58 20.32 -16.09
N LEU A 246 -2.35 20.19 -15.02
CA LEU A 246 -3.65 20.86 -14.85
C LEU A 246 -3.60 21.68 -13.56
N SER A 247 -4.14 22.89 -13.59
CA SER A 247 -4.38 23.69 -12.37
C SER A 247 -5.28 22.95 -11.38
N SER A 248 -5.06 23.16 -10.07
CA SER A 248 -5.90 22.61 -9.00
C SER A 248 -7.37 22.98 -9.18
N LYS A 249 -7.66 24.21 -9.62
CA LYS A 249 -9.03 24.67 -9.89
C LYS A 249 -9.68 23.88 -11.03
N CYS A 250 -8.93 23.58 -12.09
CA CYS A 250 -9.40 22.80 -13.23
C CYS A 250 -9.69 21.35 -12.84
N LEU A 251 -8.80 20.74 -12.05
CA LEU A 251 -9.00 19.39 -11.53
C LEU A 251 -10.27 19.29 -10.67
N GLN A 252 -10.43 20.19 -9.70
CA GLN A 252 -11.56 20.20 -8.78
C GLN A 252 -12.91 20.44 -9.48
N ASN A 253 -12.98 21.43 -10.37
CA ASN A 253 -14.25 21.86 -10.95
C ASN A 253 -14.70 21.02 -12.16
N TYR A 254 -13.76 20.48 -12.94
CA TYR A 254 -14.08 19.84 -14.22
C TYR A 254 -13.76 18.35 -14.27
N ILE A 255 -12.72 17.87 -13.56
CA ILE A 255 -12.27 16.48 -13.69
C ILE A 255 -12.76 15.59 -12.54
N VAL A 256 -12.63 16.05 -11.29
CA VAL A 256 -13.04 15.32 -10.08
C VAL A 256 -14.53 14.93 -10.07
N PRO A 257 -15.49 15.73 -10.60
CA PRO A 257 -16.90 15.33 -10.62
C PRO A 257 -17.15 14.01 -11.36
N TYR A 258 -16.41 13.72 -12.44
CA TYR A 258 -16.57 12.45 -13.17
C TYR A 258 -16.20 11.23 -12.32
N ALA A 259 -15.19 11.33 -11.45
CA ALA A 259 -14.78 10.25 -10.56
C ALA A 259 -15.59 10.21 -9.26
N THR A 260 -16.04 11.36 -8.76
CA THR A 260 -16.81 11.46 -7.51
C THR A 260 -18.20 10.87 -7.71
N ASN A 261 -18.87 11.22 -8.81
CA ASN A 261 -20.21 10.72 -9.08
C ASN A 261 -20.25 9.20 -9.24
N THR A 262 -19.26 8.60 -9.90
CA THR A 262 -19.21 7.14 -10.07
C THR A 262 -18.98 6.41 -8.76
N ILE A 263 -18.29 7.04 -7.80
CA ILE A 263 -17.99 6.46 -6.48
C ILE A 263 -19.18 6.53 -5.52
N PHE A 264 -19.92 7.65 -5.52
CA PHE A 264 -21.07 7.84 -4.64
C PHE A 264 -22.39 7.31 -5.21
N ASP A 265 -22.43 6.90 -6.48
CA ASP A 265 -23.63 6.33 -7.11
C ASP A 265 -23.69 4.81 -6.93
N GLU A 266 -24.69 4.34 -6.19
CA GLU A 266 -24.94 2.91 -5.96
C GLU A 266 -25.17 2.13 -7.26
N THR A 267 -25.78 2.76 -8.27
CA THR A 267 -26.06 2.10 -9.56
C THR A 267 -24.79 1.73 -10.31
N MET A 268 -23.69 2.45 -10.07
CA MET A 268 -22.40 2.28 -10.71
C MET A 268 -21.54 1.17 -10.10
N HIS A 269 -21.95 0.58 -8.97
CA HIS A 269 -21.21 -0.48 -8.29
C HIS A 269 -21.08 -1.77 -9.11
N LYS A 270 -21.96 -1.96 -10.11
CA LYS A 270 -21.90 -3.08 -11.07
C LYS A 270 -20.68 -3.01 -11.99
N TYR A 271 -20.08 -1.83 -12.17
CA TYR A 271 -18.99 -1.59 -13.11
C TYR A 271 -17.65 -1.43 -12.40
N GLU A 272 -17.06 -2.54 -11.95
CA GLU A 272 -15.80 -2.55 -11.17
C GLU A 272 -14.65 -1.82 -11.90
N HIS A 273 -14.54 -1.97 -13.22
CA HIS A 273 -13.50 -1.28 -14.00
C HIS A 273 -13.61 0.24 -13.98
N MET A 274 -14.83 0.78 -13.90
CA MET A 274 -15.11 2.22 -13.78
C MET A 274 -14.77 2.71 -12.38
N LEU A 275 -15.18 1.97 -11.35
CA LEU A 275 -14.85 2.29 -9.96
C LEU A 275 -13.33 2.32 -9.74
N SER A 276 -12.61 1.31 -10.21
CA SER A 276 -11.14 1.28 -10.17
C SER A 276 -10.53 2.49 -10.86
N ALA A 277 -10.99 2.83 -12.07
CA ALA A 277 -10.49 4.00 -12.81
C ALA A 277 -10.77 5.32 -12.07
N SER A 278 -11.90 5.41 -11.37
CA SER A 278 -12.30 6.58 -10.59
C SER A 278 -11.45 6.74 -9.33
N VAL A 279 -11.17 5.63 -8.62
CA VAL A 279 -10.23 5.61 -7.48
C VAL A 279 -8.81 5.99 -7.93
N GLU A 280 -8.33 5.41 -9.03
CA GLU A 280 -7.03 5.76 -9.62
C GLU A 280 -6.95 7.25 -9.98
N MET A 281 -8.02 7.83 -10.53
CA MET A 281 -8.08 9.26 -10.84
C MET A 281 -7.98 10.14 -9.61
N ILE A 282 -8.76 9.86 -8.55
CA ILE A 282 -8.68 10.65 -7.32
C ILE A 282 -7.28 10.54 -6.71
N GLY A 283 -6.68 9.35 -6.74
CA GLY A 283 -5.28 9.15 -6.38
C GLY A 283 -4.32 10.03 -7.17
N SER A 284 -4.44 10.05 -8.50
CA SER A 284 -3.60 10.90 -9.35
C SER A 284 -3.84 12.39 -9.13
N VAL A 285 -5.09 12.82 -8.88
CA VAL A 285 -5.40 14.21 -8.49
C VAL A 285 -4.73 14.57 -7.17
N CYS A 286 -4.80 13.68 -6.17
CA CYS A 286 -4.17 13.90 -4.86
C CYS A 286 -2.65 14.07 -4.94
N LYS A 287 -1.99 13.50 -5.96
CA LYS A 287 -0.55 13.71 -6.23
C LYS A 287 -0.21 15.07 -6.83
N CYS A 288 -1.20 15.78 -7.38
CA CYS A 288 -0.99 17.04 -8.11
C CYS A 288 -1.52 18.27 -7.38
N VAL A 289 -2.24 18.11 -6.27
CA VAL A 289 -2.88 19.21 -5.53
C VAL A 289 -1.99 19.74 -4.39
N SER A 290 -2.27 20.97 -3.95
CA SER A 290 -1.63 21.59 -2.79
C SER A 290 -1.99 20.88 -1.47
N TRP A 291 -1.20 21.13 -0.42
CA TRP A 291 -1.41 20.56 0.92
C TRP A 291 -2.80 20.83 1.50
N SER A 292 -3.32 22.05 1.35
CA SER A 292 -4.65 22.43 1.85
C SER A 292 -5.75 21.61 1.20
N SER A 293 -5.71 21.51 -0.14
CA SER A 293 -6.62 20.70 -0.93
C SER A 293 -6.49 19.20 -0.61
N TYR A 294 -5.26 18.68 -0.50
CA TYR A 294 -5.01 17.28 -0.13
C TYR A 294 -5.57 16.95 1.25
N THR A 295 -5.35 17.83 2.23
CA THR A 295 -5.83 17.64 3.59
C THR A 295 -7.37 17.66 3.65
N TYR A 296 -8.01 18.51 2.85
CA TYR A 296 -9.46 18.51 2.69
C TYR A 296 -9.96 17.16 2.16
N TYR A 297 -9.40 16.67 1.05
CA TYR A 297 -9.79 15.37 0.47
C TYR A 297 -9.56 14.21 1.45
N LEU A 298 -8.42 14.18 2.13
CA LEU A 298 -8.12 13.14 3.10
C LEU A 298 -9.10 13.16 4.29
N LYS A 299 -9.38 14.34 4.86
CA LYS A 299 -10.39 14.47 5.94
C LYS A 299 -11.79 14.09 5.46
N HIS A 300 -12.16 14.50 4.25
CA HIS A 300 -13.44 14.19 3.64
C HIS A 300 -13.62 12.68 3.46
N TYR A 301 -12.66 11.98 2.84
CA TYR A 301 -12.77 10.53 2.62
C TYR A 301 -12.67 9.72 3.91
N ILE A 302 -11.93 10.20 4.94
CA ILE A 302 -11.97 9.64 6.29
C ILE A 302 -13.40 9.73 6.87
N HIS A 303 -14.04 10.89 6.78
CA HIS A 303 -15.41 11.09 7.27
C HIS A 303 -16.42 10.23 6.48
N VAL A 304 -16.30 10.19 5.16
CA VAL A 304 -17.16 9.37 4.28
C VAL A 304 -17.11 7.89 4.65
N LEU A 305 -15.91 7.36 4.92
CA LEU A 305 -15.74 5.98 5.38
C LEU A 305 -16.32 5.74 6.78
N GLN A 306 -16.15 6.70 7.70
CA GLN A 306 -16.70 6.62 9.07
C GLN A 306 -18.23 6.73 9.11
N ALA A 307 -18.81 7.59 8.27
CA ALA A 307 -20.24 7.79 8.15
C ALA A 307 -20.94 6.67 7.35
N GLY A 308 -20.19 5.77 6.71
CA GLY A 308 -20.73 4.66 5.94
C GLY A 308 -21.48 5.08 4.67
N LYS A 309 -21.13 6.24 4.09
CA LYS A 309 -21.80 6.76 2.87
C LYS A 309 -21.43 6.00 1.59
N ILE A 310 -20.41 5.14 1.64
CA ILE A 310 -19.92 4.31 0.53
C ILE A 310 -19.69 2.89 1.06
N ASP A 311 -19.78 1.89 0.18
CA ASP A 311 -19.30 0.53 0.44
C ASP A 311 -17.90 0.53 1.08
N GLN A 312 -17.72 -0.32 2.11
CA GLN A 312 -16.48 -0.36 2.89
C GLN A 312 -15.28 -0.74 2.02
N LYS A 313 -15.41 -1.67 1.07
CA LYS A 313 -14.30 -2.11 0.21
C LYS A 313 -13.84 -0.97 -0.71
N LEU A 314 -14.79 -0.27 -1.32
CA LEU A 314 -14.51 0.88 -2.15
C LEU A 314 -13.91 2.04 -1.33
N GLY A 315 -14.48 2.35 -0.17
CA GLY A 315 -14.00 3.41 0.71
C GLY A 315 -12.58 3.16 1.24
N VAL A 316 -12.24 1.92 1.61
CA VAL A 316 -10.88 1.57 2.00
C VAL A 316 -9.91 1.66 0.81
N SER A 317 -10.28 1.14 -0.35
CA SER A 317 -9.46 1.26 -1.57
C SER A 317 -9.15 2.73 -1.92
N LEU A 318 -10.17 3.58 -1.82
CA LEU A 318 -10.04 5.02 -2.02
C LEU A 318 -9.09 5.66 -1.01
N LEU A 319 -9.28 5.38 0.28
CA LEU A 319 -8.44 5.94 1.34
C LEU A 319 -6.98 5.48 1.22
N VAL A 320 -6.74 4.21 0.93
CA VAL A 320 -5.38 3.68 0.69
C VAL A 320 -4.73 4.38 -0.49
N THR A 321 -5.47 4.61 -1.57
CA THR A 321 -4.95 5.30 -2.77
C THR A 321 -4.64 6.78 -2.50
N VAL A 322 -5.46 7.46 -1.70
CA VAL A 322 -5.21 8.85 -1.27
C VAL A 322 -3.99 8.94 -0.34
N LEU A 323 -3.81 7.96 0.56
CA LEU A 323 -2.64 7.88 1.42
C LEU A 323 -1.35 7.56 0.64
N ASP A 324 -1.42 6.65 -0.34
CA ASP A 324 -0.31 6.35 -1.25
C ASP A 324 0.04 7.53 -2.19
N ALA A 325 -0.86 8.50 -2.34
CA ALA A 325 -0.65 9.74 -3.09
C ALA A 325 0.04 10.85 -2.28
N PHE A 326 0.37 10.60 -1.01
CA PHE A 326 1.13 11.54 -0.19
C PHE A 326 2.51 11.80 -0.80
N HIS A 327 2.82 13.07 -1.10
CA HIS A 327 4.06 13.48 -1.75
C HIS A 327 4.81 14.59 -0.98
N PHE A 328 4.35 14.93 0.23
CA PHE A 328 4.87 16.04 1.04
C PHE A 328 6.07 15.64 1.91
N ASP A 329 6.93 14.76 1.39
CA ASP A 329 8.10 14.27 2.11
C ASP A 329 9.21 15.31 2.12
N ARG A 330 10.01 15.30 3.18
CA ARG A 330 11.16 16.20 3.35
C ARG A 330 12.11 16.17 2.14
N GLU A 331 12.34 14.98 1.57
CA GLU A 331 13.22 14.81 0.41
C GLU A 331 12.61 15.39 -0.88
N THR A 332 11.32 15.18 -1.10
CA THR A 332 10.60 15.65 -2.29
C THR A 332 10.48 17.18 -2.26
N LEU A 333 10.11 17.73 -1.11
CA LEU A 333 10.04 19.18 -0.87
C LEU A 333 11.42 19.85 -1.01
N GLN A 334 12.49 19.20 -0.56
CA GLN A 334 13.86 19.72 -0.70
C GLN A 334 14.36 19.65 -2.15
N LYS A 335 14.02 18.59 -2.91
CA LYS A 335 14.33 18.49 -4.35
C LYS A 335 13.60 19.57 -5.17
N HIS A 336 12.35 19.88 -4.82
CA HIS A 336 11.57 20.95 -5.45
C HIS A 336 12.17 22.34 -5.23
N LEU A 337 12.72 22.62 -4.03
CA LEU A 337 13.47 23.85 -3.77
C LEU A 337 14.76 23.93 -4.58
N GLN A 338 15.54 22.84 -4.66
CA GLN A 338 16.77 22.83 -5.45
C GLN A 338 16.53 23.07 -6.95
N THR A 339 15.38 22.64 -7.48
CA THR A 339 14.97 22.91 -8.87
C THR A 339 14.38 24.30 -9.08
N ALA A 340 13.94 24.97 -8.02
CA ALA A 340 13.57 26.39 -8.03
C ALA A 340 14.82 27.28 -7.95
N ASP A 341 15.76 26.97 -7.04
CA ASP A 341 17.02 27.70 -6.86
C ASP A 341 17.92 27.67 -8.11
N THR A 342 17.90 26.58 -8.89
CA THR A 342 18.65 26.51 -10.17
C THR A 342 18.00 27.31 -11.31
N LYS A 343 16.74 27.74 -11.15
CA LYS A 343 16.04 28.59 -12.13
C LYS A 343 16.05 30.08 -11.74
N ASP A 344 16.30 30.40 -10.48
CA ASP A 344 16.31 31.79 -9.97
C ASP A 344 17.70 32.47 -10.04
N GLY A 345 18.65 31.90 -10.80
CA GLY A 345 19.98 32.48 -11.03
C GLY A 345 20.07 33.60 -12.08
N GLU A 346 19.05 33.79 -12.92
CA GLU A 346 19.01 34.86 -13.94
C GLU A 346 17.58 35.38 -14.11
N ASP A 347 17.12 36.21 -13.19
CA ASP A 347 16.41 37.47 -13.47
C ASP A 347 15.78 38.00 -12.17
N SER A 348 16.53 38.88 -11.51
CA SER A 348 16.03 39.62 -10.36
C SER A 348 15.12 40.76 -10.81
N LYS A 349 13.97 40.86 -10.12
CA LYS A 349 13.05 42.01 -9.98
C LYS A 349 12.04 42.23 -11.10
N THR A 350 10.80 41.81 -10.85
CA THR A 350 9.60 42.62 -11.12
C THR A 350 8.49 42.22 -10.18
N ASP A 351 8.08 43.19 -9.36
CA ASP A 351 6.88 43.16 -8.53
C ASP A 351 5.63 42.94 -9.40
N VAL A 352 4.86 41.90 -9.10
CA VAL A 352 3.45 41.82 -9.47
C VAL A 352 2.67 41.83 -8.17
N LYS A 353 2.01 42.96 -7.90
CA LYS A 353 0.85 43.03 -7.00
C LYS A 353 -0.21 42.09 -7.57
N ASP A 354 -0.32 40.88 -7.02
CA ASP A 354 -1.55 40.12 -7.12
C ASP A 354 -2.59 40.84 -6.27
N SER A 355 -3.65 41.30 -6.92
CA SER A 355 -4.85 41.78 -6.27
C SER A 355 -5.41 40.65 -5.42
N MET A 356 -5.28 40.81 -4.12
CA MET A 356 -6.06 40.13 -3.10
C MET A 356 -7.54 40.34 -3.43
N ASN A 357 -8.15 39.31 -4.03
CA ASN A 357 -9.57 39.02 -3.97
C ASN A 357 -9.64 37.50 -3.87
N ASP A 358 -9.15 36.98 -2.75
CA ASP A 358 -9.64 35.72 -2.21
C ASP A 358 -11.12 35.96 -1.89
N VAL A 359 -11.98 35.69 -2.88
CA VAL A 359 -13.32 35.23 -2.56
C VAL A 359 -13.08 33.82 -2.05
N GLU A 360 -13.02 33.68 -0.74
CA GLU A 360 -13.34 32.43 -0.06
C GLU A 360 -14.74 32.02 -0.52
N ASP A 361 -14.82 31.34 -1.67
CA ASP A 361 -16.02 30.60 -2.05
C ASP A 361 -16.12 29.46 -1.03
N GLU A 362 -17.03 29.65 -0.08
CA GLU A 362 -17.56 28.68 0.85
C GLU A 362 -17.72 27.31 0.17
N LEU A 363 -16.83 26.37 0.50
CA LEU A 363 -17.03 24.95 0.23
C LEU A 363 -17.81 24.34 1.38
N GLU A 364 -19.07 24.77 1.53
CA GLU A 364 -20.07 23.99 2.25
C GLU A 364 -20.59 22.91 1.29
N MET A 365 -20.10 21.67 1.47
CA MET A 365 -20.97 20.53 1.25
C MET A 365 -21.96 20.54 2.42
N GLU A 366 -23.18 21.01 2.19
CA GLU A 366 -24.29 21.06 3.16
C GLU A 366 -24.22 19.88 4.14
N MET A 367 -23.81 20.17 5.36
CA MET A 367 -24.16 19.41 6.55
C MET A 367 -25.24 20.25 7.23
N GLU A 368 -26.49 19.78 7.25
CA GLU A 368 -27.56 20.41 8.04
C GLU A 368 -27.10 20.52 9.50
N PRO A 369 -26.97 21.73 10.09
CA PRO A 369 -26.75 21.91 11.51
C PRO A 369 -28.05 22.37 12.19
N GLU A 370 -28.40 21.75 13.32
CA GLU A 370 -29.40 22.28 14.24
C GLU A 370 -28.83 23.49 15.00
N GLU A 371 -29.66 24.53 15.18
CA GLU A 371 -29.35 25.90 15.62
C GLU A 371 -28.99 26.06 17.11
N GLU A 372 -28.02 26.92 17.45
CA GLU A 372 -28.03 27.82 18.64
C GLU A 372 -27.24 29.13 18.34
N GLU A 373 -27.80 30.29 18.72
CA GLU A 373 -27.42 31.68 18.37
C GLU A 373 -26.36 32.33 19.29
N GLU A 374 -25.57 33.30 18.78
CA GLU A 374 -25.33 34.67 19.36
C GLU A 374 -24.27 35.52 18.59
N GLN A 375 -24.35 36.86 18.74
CA GLN A 375 -23.97 37.94 17.79
C GLN A 375 -22.69 38.76 18.15
N MET A 376 -22.07 39.44 17.14
CA MET A 376 -21.72 40.91 17.06
C MET A 376 -20.36 41.35 16.40
N GLU A 377 -20.50 42.13 15.30
CA GLU A 377 -19.92 43.44 14.85
C GLU A 377 -18.41 43.80 14.66
N VAL A 378 -17.97 43.86 13.37
CA VAL A 378 -17.43 44.95 12.47
C VAL A 378 -16.53 46.13 12.96
N GLN A 379 -15.44 46.45 12.21
CA GLN A 379 -15.15 47.79 11.58
C GLN A 379 -13.90 47.87 10.64
N GLU A 380 -14.03 48.65 9.55
CA GLU A 380 -13.13 48.92 8.41
C GLU A 380 -12.25 50.19 8.54
N ALA A 381 -11.24 50.39 7.66
CA ALA A 381 -10.93 51.69 6.99
C ALA A 381 -9.74 51.67 5.98
N ASP A 382 -10.06 51.70 4.67
CA ASP A 382 -9.78 52.70 3.60
C ASP A 382 -8.40 53.23 3.08
N SER A 383 -8.36 53.32 1.72
CA SER A 383 -7.78 54.36 0.81
C SER A 383 -6.26 54.35 0.42
N SER A 384 -5.75 54.80 -0.75
CA SER A 384 -6.24 55.17 -2.10
C SER A 384 -5.04 55.52 -3.07
N ASN A 385 -5.26 55.41 -4.39
CA ASN A 385 -4.71 56.22 -5.54
C ASN A 385 -3.23 56.06 -6.04
N THR A 386 -2.80 56.22 -7.31
CA THR A 386 -3.35 56.54 -8.68
C THR A 386 -2.21 56.46 -9.74
N ASN A 387 -2.53 56.07 -11.01
CA ASN A 387 -2.04 56.57 -12.34
C ASN A 387 -0.54 56.37 -12.78
N ASP A 388 -0.10 56.25 -14.04
CA ASP A 388 -0.65 56.03 -15.41
C ASP A 388 0.54 55.83 -16.42
N THR A 389 0.43 54.87 -17.36
CA THR A 389 0.97 54.77 -18.79
C THR A 389 2.43 55.17 -19.20
N PRO A 390 2.99 54.81 -20.41
CA PRO A 390 2.53 53.99 -21.56
C PRO A 390 3.54 52.96 -22.18
N CYS A 391 3.03 52.20 -23.18
CA CYS A 391 3.55 51.10 -24.00
C CYS A 391 4.92 51.19 -24.74
N LYS A 392 5.56 50.02 -25.05
CA LYS A 392 5.73 49.44 -26.43
C LYS A 392 6.62 48.15 -26.51
N ASN A 393 5.96 47.03 -26.83
CA ASN A 393 6.17 46.04 -27.92
C ASN A 393 7.50 45.28 -28.24
N GLN A 394 7.28 43.98 -28.56
CA GLN A 394 8.06 42.95 -29.32
C GLN A 394 8.98 42.05 -28.46
N GLY A 395 8.95 40.70 -28.44
CA GLY A 395 8.16 39.63 -29.07
C GLY A 395 8.95 38.30 -29.13
N LYS A 396 8.30 37.16 -28.74
CA LYS A 396 8.63 35.71 -28.93
C LYS A 396 9.34 34.96 -27.74
N PRO A 397 9.26 33.61 -27.63
CA PRO A 397 8.15 32.89 -27.00
C PRO A 397 8.56 31.88 -25.89
N GLY A 398 7.79 31.88 -24.80
CA GLY A 398 7.34 30.70 -24.03
C GLY A 398 8.36 29.66 -23.54
N GLN A 399 8.81 29.80 -22.28
CA GLN A 399 9.26 28.69 -21.45
C GLN A 399 8.29 28.49 -20.26
N ASN A 400 7.99 27.21 -19.99
CA ASN A 400 7.00 26.70 -19.04
C ASN A 400 7.22 27.17 -17.59
N LYS A 401 6.23 27.86 -17.00
CA LYS A 401 6.17 28.19 -15.57
C LYS A 401 5.30 27.16 -14.83
N HIS A 402 5.88 26.50 -13.82
CA HIS A 402 5.18 25.61 -12.89
C HIS A 402 4.39 26.43 -11.86
N PHE A 403 3.08 26.21 -11.77
CA PHE A 403 2.18 26.84 -10.79
C PHE A 403 2.01 25.99 -9.53
N PHE A 404 3.06 25.90 -8.71
CA PHE A 404 2.94 25.40 -7.35
C PHE A 404 3.39 26.49 -6.38
N THR A 405 2.51 26.94 -5.49
CA THR A 405 2.86 27.86 -4.41
C THR A 405 3.61 27.07 -3.33
N TYR A 406 4.88 26.77 -3.56
CA TYR A 406 5.79 26.25 -2.54
C TYR A 406 6.40 27.41 -1.73
N PRO A 407 6.72 27.20 -0.44
CA PRO A 407 7.43 28.20 0.36
C PRO A 407 8.75 28.60 -0.33
N ARG A 408 8.98 29.91 -0.50
CA ARG A 408 10.16 30.46 -1.19
C ARG A 408 11.43 30.47 -0.33
N ASN A 409 11.31 30.36 0.99
CA ASN A 409 12.44 30.43 1.92
C ASN A 409 12.68 29.11 2.66
N ARG A 410 13.95 28.84 3.01
CA ARG A 410 14.38 27.64 3.73
C ARG A 410 13.77 27.52 5.15
N ASP A 411 13.55 28.65 5.83
CA ASP A 411 12.95 28.70 7.16
C ASP A 411 11.43 28.51 7.12
N ASP A 412 10.76 29.07 6.10
CA ASP A 412 9.33 28.85 5.84
C ASP A 412 9.02 27.41 5.43
N LEU A 413 9.97 26.73 4.77
CA LEU A 413 9.84 25.30 4.49
C LEU A 413 9.92 24.46 5.78
N ALA A 414 10.83 24.82 6.70
CA ALA A 414 10.96 24.10 7.97
C ALA A 414 9.71 24.27 8.85
N SER A 415 9.14 25.47 8.89
CA SER A 415 7.87 25.73 9.59
C SER A 415 6.68 25.02 8.90
N PHE A 416 6.66 24.97 7.57
CA PHE A 416 5.65 24.24 6.82
C PHE A 416 5.73 22.71 7.01
N ILE A 417 6.94 22.13 6.99
CA ILE A 417 7.16 20.70 7.26
C ILE A 417 6.74 20.35 8.68
N THR A 418 7.10 21.17 9.67
CA THR A 418 6.68 20.94 11.06
C THR A 418 5.16 21.07 11.21
N HIS A 419 4.52 22.02 10.52
CA HIS A 419 3.06 22.14 10.49
C HIS A 419 2.38 20.91 9.86
N ILE A 420 2.91 20.38 8.74
CA ILE A 420 2.45 19.13 8.12
C ILE A 420 2.59 17.98 9.12
N GLN A 421 3.77 17.81 9.72
CA GLN A 421 4.05 16.72 10.67
C GLN A 421 3.15 16.79 11.91
N GLN A 422 2.91 17.98 12.47
CA GLN A 422 1.98 18.18 13.58
C GLN A 422 0.54 17.88 13.19
N THR A 423 0.10 18.32 12.00
CA THR A 423 -1.25 18.04 11.51
C THR A 423 -1.46 16.54 11.27
N VAL A 424 -0.48 15.86 10.69
CA VAL A 424 -0.52 14.41 10.48
C VAL A 424 -0.57 13.67 11.82
N THR A 425 0.30 14.03 12.76
CA THR A 425 0.42 13.35 14.06
C THR A 425 -0.80 13.58 14.96
N ASN A 426 -1.32 14.81 15.03
CA ASN A 426 -2.35 15.18 16.00
C ASN A 426 -3.78 14.98 15.47
N ASN A 427 -4.00 15.14 14.16
CA ASN A 427 -5.35 15.13 13.58
C ASN A 427 -5.63 13.93 12.68
N ILE A 428 -4.66 13.49 11.88
CA ILE A 428 -4.88 12.46 10.85
C ILE A 428 -4.63 11.07 11.43
N LEU A 429 -3.47 10.85 12.06
CA LEU A 429 -3.07 9.56 12.60
C LEU A 429 -4.06 9.00 13.63
N PRO A 430 -4.60 9.80 14.58
CA PRO A 430 -5.59 9.30 15.54
C PRO A 430 -6.91 8.93 14.86
N LYS A 431 -7.33 9.66 13.82
CA LYS A 431 -8.55 9.33 13.07
C LYS A 431 -8.38 8.03 12.27
N LEU A 432 -7.21 7.81 11.66
CA LEU A 432 -6.89 6.57 10.95
C LEU A 432 -6.75 5.38 11.92
N GLN A 433 -6.12 5.59 13.08
CA GLN A 433 -6.06 4.59 14.14
C GLN A 433 -7.47 4.26 14.67
N LYS A 434 -8.36 5.24 14.83
CA LYS A 434 -9.78 5.02 15.17
C LYS A 434 -10.53 4.20 14.12
N ILE A 435 -10.26 4.40 12.83
CA ILE A 435 -10.86 3.57 11.76
C ILE A 435 -10.40 2.11 11.87
N LEU A 436 -9.12 1.89 12.20
CA LEU A 436 -8.60 0.56 12.48
C LEU A 436 -9.13 -0.04 13.80
N ASP A 437 -9.40 0.79 14.81
CA ASP A 437 -9.91 0.38 16.13
C ASP A 437 -11.40 0.15 16.16
N ALA A 438 -12.15 0.72 15.22
CA ALA A 438 -13.59 0.58 15.13
C ALA A 438 -13.94 -0.90 14.92
N LYS A 439 -14.15 -1.62 16.02
CA LYS A 439 -14.71 -2.97 16.00
C LYS A 439 -16.08 -2.89 15.36
N VAL A 440 -16.41 -3.85 14.49
CA VAL A 440 -17.73 -3.96 13.91
C VAL A 440 -18.74 -4.08 15.06
N LYS A 441 -19.70 -3.16 15.15
CA LYS A 441 -20.70 -3.05 16.24
C LYS A 441 -21.46 -4.36 16.53
N ARG A 442 -21.42 -5.36 15.65
CA ARG A 442 -22.04 -6.69 15.85
C ARG A 442 -21.41 -7.52 16.97
N ASP A 443 -20.15 -7.28 17.34
CA ASP A 443 -19.46 -8.06 18.38
C ASP A 443 -19.97 -7.74 19.81
N GLU A 444 -20.62 -6.59 20.01
CA GLU A 444 -21.26 -6.25 21.30
C GLU A 444 -22.68 -6.83 21.42
N GLU A 445 -23.39 -7.01 20.31
CA GLU A 445 -24.81 -7.42 20.30
C GLU A 445 -25.04 -8.94 20.23
N HIS A 446 -24.06 -9.75 19.77
CA HIS A 446 -24.27 -11.19 19.59
C HIS A 446 -23.21 -12.07 20.25
N LYS A 447 -23.22 -12.10 21.59
CA LYS A 447 -22.62 -13.19 22.38
C LYS A 447 -23.28 -14.57 22.17
N SER A 448 -24.34 -14.70 21.37
CA SER A 448 -25.16 -15.91 21.29
C SER A 448 -25.20 -16.60 19.92
N VAL A 449 -24.67 -16.03 18.83
CA VAL A 449 -24.66 -16.70 17.51
C VAL A 449 -23.27 -16.70 16.92
N LYS A 450 -22.54 -17.81 17.11
CA LYS A 450 -21.33 -18.13 16.34
C LYS A 450 -21.74 -18.46 14.90
N SER A 451 -22.04 -17.45 14.09
CA SER A 451 -22.12 -17.67 12.65
C SER A 451 -20.68 -17.79 12.11
N LYS A 452 -20.44 -18.78 11.25
CA LYS A 452 -19.16 -18.98 10.53
C LYS A 452 -18.97 -17.97 9.39
N VAL A 453 -19.69 -16.86 9.40
CA VAL A 453 -19.65 -15.86 8.32
C VAL A 453 -18.45 -14.96 8.59
N VAL A 454 -17.60 -14.82 7.58
CA VAL A 454 -16.41 -13.98 7.61
C VAL A 454 -16.84 -12.54 7.94
N ASN A 455 -16.18 -11.89 8.90
CA ASN A 455 -16.35 -10.45 9.12
C ASN A 455 -15.65 -9.70 7.98
N ASP A 456 -16.26 -9.68 6.79
CA ASP A 456 -15.69 -9.09 5.57
C ASP A 456 -15.25 -7.63 5.76
N GLU A 457 -15.91 -6.89 6.65
CA GLU A 457 -15.59 -5.49 6.97
C GLU A 457 -14.24 -5.31 7.70
N GLU A 458 -13.86 -6.24 8.59
CA GLU A 458 -12.55 -6.15 9.30
C GLU A 458 -11.39 -6.46 8.36
N VAL A 459 -11.62 -7.43 7.46
CA VAL A 459 -10.66 -7.87 6.45
C VAL A 459 -10.34 -6.77 5.46
N VAL A 460 -11.37 -6.03 5.07
CA VAL A 460 -11.25 -4.92 4.13
C VAL A 460 -10.41 -3.78 4.69
N ARG A 461 -10.36 -3.58 6.02
CA ARG A 461 -9.63 -2.46 6.66
C ARG A 461 -8.13 -2.70 6.86
N VAL A 462 -7.66 -3.95 6.77
CA VAL A 462 -6.24 -4.31 6.99
C VAL A 462 -5.25 -3.55 6.10
N PRO A 463 -5.52 -3.32 4.80
CA PRO A 463 -4.63 -2.54 3.93
C PRO A 463 -4.42 -1.09 4.39
N ILE A 464 -5.35 -0.50 5.17
CA ILE A 464 -5.16 0.83 5.76
C ILE A 464 -3.95 0.83 6.69
N ALA A 465 -3.71 -0.25 7.44
CA ALA A 465 -2.55 -0.35 8.33
C ALA A 465 -1.23 -0.21 7.57
N PHE A 466 -1.13 -0.80 6.38
CA PHE A 466 0.04 -0.64 5.52
C PHE A 466 0.19 0.80 5.01
N ALA A 467 -0.91 1.44 4.59
CA ALA A 467 -0.90 2.83 4.16
C ALA A 467 -0.51 3.81 5.28
N ILE A 468 -0.96 3.56 6.52
CA ILE A 468 -0.54 4.33 7.70
C ILE A 468 0.97 4.15 7.95
N VAL A 469 1.49 2.92 7.85
CA VAL A 469 2.93 2.68 8.03
C VAL A 469 3.75 3.45 7.01
N LYS A 470 3.35 3.46 5.73
CA LYS A 470 4.00 4.29 4.71
C LYS A 470 3.98 5.78 5.06
N LEU A 471 2.82 6.30 5.49
CA LEU A 471 2.71 7.68 5.95
C LEU A 471 3.65 7.95 7.13
N MET A 472 3.83 6.98 8.05
CA MET A 472 4.74 7.10 9.18
C MET A 472 6.22 7.08 8.82
N GLN A 473 6.61 6.55 7.66
CA GLN A 473 8.00 6.65 7.17
C GLN A 473 8.39 8.10 6.85
N THR A 474 7.41 8.95 6.56
CA THR A 474 7.60 10.38 6.25
C THR A 474 7.75 11.24 7.51
N LEU A 475 7.39 10.69 8.66
CA LEU A 475 7.44 11.32 9.97
C LEU A 475 8.80 11.08 10.66
N PRO A 476 9.17 11.89 11.67
CA PRO A 476 10.37 11.66 12.47
C PRO A 476 10.36 10.27 13.14
N GLN A 477 11.54 9.66 13.27
CA GLN A 477 11.70 8.30 13.79
C GLN A 477 11.09 8.11 15.19
N GLU A 478 11.17 9.12 16.06
CA GLU A 478 10.59 9.10 17.40
C GLU A 478 9.07 8.92 17.40
N VAL A 479 8.36 9.66 16.53
CA VAL A 479 6.91 9.58 16.39
C VAL A 479 6.51 8.24 15.77
N MET A 480 7.32 7.74 14.84
CA MET A 480 7.10 6.43 14.24
C MET A 480 7.24 5.31 15.28
N GLU A 481 8.32 5.29 16.06
CA GLU A 481 8.57 4.26 17.08
C GLU A 481 7.52 4.27 18.21
N ALA A 482 6.96 5.43 18.56
CA ALA A 482 5.89 5.53 19.55
C ALA A 482 4.56 4.94 19.07
N ASN A 483 4.22 5.13 17.78
CA ASN A 483 2.92 4.74 17.23
C ASN A 483 2.93 3.36 16.54
N LEU A 484 4.09 2.87 16.11
CA LEU A 484 4.23 1.62 15.35
C LEU A 484 3.74 0.38 16.12
N PRO A 485 4.07 0.20 17.42
CA PRO A 485 3.60 -0.96 18.18
C PRO A 485 2.07 -1.09 18.21
N SER A 486 1.35 0.04 18.30
CA SER A 486 -0.13 0.03 18.31
C SER A 486 -0.70 -0.52 17.00
N ILE A 487 -0.14 -0.13 15.86
CA ILE A 487 -0.59 -0.59 14.54
C ILE A 487 -0.21 -2.05 14.32
N LEU A 488 1.03 -2.43 14.67
CA LEU A 488 1.49 -3.82 14.57
C LEU A 488 0.67 -4.76 15.43
N LEU A 489 0.37 -4.37 16.69
CA LEU A 489 -0.47 -5.13 17.59
C LEU A 489 -1.84 -5.42 16.98
N LYS A 490 -2.47 -4.42 16.34
CA LYS A 490 -3.78 -4.60 15.66
C LYS A 490 -3.70 -5.64 14.54
N VAL A 491 -2.69 -5.54 13.67
CA VAL A 491 -2.49 -6.51 12.58
C VAL A 491 -2.18 -7.91 13.14
N CYS A 492 -1.39 -8.00 14.22
CA CYS A 492 -1.12 -9.26 14.91
C CYS A 492 -2.37 -9.86 15.57
N VAL A 493 -3.29 -9.05 16.10
CA VAL A 493 -4.56 -9.52 16.66
C VAL A 493 -5.44 -10.18 15.59
N LEU A 494 -5.38 -9.73 14.33
CA LEU A 494 -6.09 -10.37 13.22
C LEU A 494 -5.61 -11.80 12.93
N LEU A 495 -4.34 -12.11 13.22
CA LEU A 495 -3.82 -13.49 13.12
C LEU A 495 -4.50 -14.45 14.11
N ARG A 496 -5.17 -13.92 15.14
CA ARG A 496 -5.97 -14.71 16.08
C ARG A 496 -7.25 -15.26 15.44
N ASN A 497 -7.71 -14.68 14.33
CA ASN A 497 -8.98 -15.04 13.73
C ASN A 497 -8.99 -16.51 13.26
N GLN A 498 -10.15 -17.18 13.41
CA GLN A 498 -10.32 -18.59 13.00
C GLN A 498 -10.41 -18.74 11.47
N ALA A 499 -10.86 -17.72 10.75
CA ALA A 499 -10.92 -17.73 9.30
C ALA A 499 -9.52 -17.61 8.68
N GLN A 500 -9.21 -18.49 7.72
CA GLN A 500 -7.90 -18.54 7.07
C GLN A 500 -7.63 -17.30 6.21
N GLU A 501 -8.61 -16.84 5.45
CA GLU A 501 -8.49 -15.68 4.55
C GLU A 501 -8.06 -14.42 5.29
N ILE A 502 -8.60 -14.21 6.49
CA ILE A 502 -8.25 -13.09 7.38
C ILE A 502 -6.77 -13.18 7.81
N ARG A 503 -6.32 -14.39 8.18
CA ARG A 503 -4.92 -14.63 8.53
C ARG A 503 -3.98 -14.43 7.34
N ASP A 504 -4.39 -14.83 6.14
CA ASP A 504 -3.61 -14.66 4.91
C ASP A 504 -3.46 -13.17 4.53
N ILE A 505 -4.52 -12.38 4.68
CA ILE A 505 -4.46 -10.92 4.43
C ILE A 505 -3.61 -10.21 5.49
N ALA A 506 -3.71 -10.60 6.76
CA ALA A 506 -2.85 -10.07 7.82
C ALA A 506 -1.36 -10.43 7.56
N ARG A 507 -1.07 -11.68 7.16
CA ARG A 507 0.29 -12.11 6.75
C ARG A 507 0.84 -11.27 5.61
N ASN A 508 0.08 -11.14 4.52
CA ASN A 508 0.49 -10.36 3.35
C ASN A 508 0.73 -8.88 3.71
N THR A 509 -0.08 -8.34 4.62
CA THR A 509 0.10 -6.96 5.11
C THR A 509 1.36 -6.85 5.98
N LEU A 510 1.63 -7.79 6.89
CA LEU A 510 2.87 -7.81 7.68
C LEU A 510 4.12 -7.97 6.81
N ILE A 511 4.06 -8.79 5.75
CA ILE A 511 5.16 -8.94 4.78
C ILE A 511 5.41 -7.60 4.08
N LYS A 512 4.38 -6.94 3.55
CA LYS A 512 4.51 -5.61 2.92
C LYS A 512 5.06 -4.55 3.88
N ILE A 513 4.57 -4.54 5.12
CA ILE A 513 5.07 -3.65 6.20
C ILE A 513 6.57 -3.91 6.45
N LEU A 514 6.96 -5.18 6.50
CA LEU A 514 8.35 -5.56 6.78
C LEU A 514 9.29 -5.30 5.59
N GLU A 515 8.81 -5.51 4.36
CA GLU A 515 9.54 -5.17 3.12
C GLU A 515 9.81 -3.66 3.01
N THR A 516 8.87 -2.83 3.48
CA THR A 516 8.99 -1.36 3.44
C THR A 516 9.81 -0.79 4.59
N LEU A 517 9.62 -1.26 5.84
CA LEU A 517 10.35 -0.77 7.01
C LEU A 517 11.77 -1.35 7.13
N GLY A 518 11.99 -2.55 6.59
CA GLY A 518 13.27 -3.26 6.65
C GLY A 518 13.45 -4.15 7.89
N PRO A 519 14.58 -4.86 7.96
CA PRO A 519 14.79 -5.99 8.89
C PRO A 519 14.90 -5.58 10.37
N ARG A 520 15.26 -4.33 10.67
CA ARG A 520 15.36 -3.82 12.06
C ARG A 520 14.04 -3.93 12.83
N TYR A 521 12.91 -3.79 12.13
CA TYR A 521 11.60 -3.80 12.76
C TYR A 521 11.03 -5.22 12.95
N PHE A 522 11.71 -6.24 12.42
CA PHE A 522 11.31 -7.63 12.60
C PHE A 522 11.25 -8.03 14.08
N HIS A 523 12.17 -7.53 14.92
CA HIS A 523 12.17 -7.81 16.36
C HIS A 523 10.87 -7.33 17.03
N TYR A 524 10.38 -6.13 16.69
CA TYR A 524 9.13 -5.61 17.24
C TYR A 524 7.94 -6.47 16.84
N ILE A 525 7.83 -6.81 15.56
CA ILE A 525 6.76 -7.69 15.05
C ILE A 525 6.80 -9.05 15.75
N LEU A 526 7.99 -9.64 15.90
CA LEU A 526 8.16 -10.93 16.55
C LEU A 526 7.73 -10.90 18.02
N LYS A 527 8.11 -9.85 18.75
CA LYS A 527 7.73 -9.66 20.15
C LYS A 527 6.22 -9.51 20.30
N GLU A 528 5.58 -8.67 19.48
CA GLU A 528 4.13 -8.49 19.48
C GLU A 528 3.41 -9.81 19.14
N MET A 529 3.85 -10.54 18.12
CA MET A 529 3.28 -11.84 17.75
C MET A 529 3.39 -12.88 18.88
N GLN A 530 4.52 -12.93 19.60
CA GLN A 530 4.69 -13.81 20.76
C GLN A 530 3.73 -13.46 21.91
N THR A 531 3.44 -12.18 22.13
CA THR A 531 2.49 -11.75 23.17
C THR A 531 1.03 -12.04 22.80
N VAL A 532 0.69 -11.98 21.50
CA VAL A 532 -0.70 -12.17 21.03
C VAL A 532 -1.06 -13.64 20.84
N LEU A 533 -0.16 -14.45 20.28
CA LEU A 533 -0.44 -15.81 19.82
C LEU A 533 -0.02 -16.88 20.84
N VAL A 534 -0.70 -16.92 21.98
CA VAL A 534 -0.29 -17.75 23.13
C VAL A 534 -1.01 -19.10 23.22
N LYS A 535 -2.24 -19.24 22.68
CA LYS A 535 -3.12 -20.39 22.99
C LYS A 535 -3.22 -21.41 21.86
N GLY A 536 -2.88 -22.68 22.14
CA GLY A 536 -3.19 -23.86 21.31
C GLY A 536 -2.92 -23.65 19.81
N TYR A 537 -3.99 -23.61 19.00
CA TYR A 537 -3.86 -23.44 17.54
C TYR A 537 -3.12 -22.17 17.10
N GLN A 538 -3.16 -21.11 17.91
CA GLN A 538 -2.49 -19.84 17.64
C GLN A 538 -0.97 -20.00 17.61
N VAL A 539 -0.43 -20.97 18.34
CA VAL A 539 1.01 -21.27 18.33
C VAL A 539 1.42 -21.92 17.01
N HIS A 540 0.57 -22.77 16.40
CA HIS A 540 0.79 -23.27 15.04
C HIS A 540 0.74 -22.13 14.01
N VAL A 541 -0.18 -21.18 14.18
CA VAL A 541 -0.25 -19.97 13.35
C VAL A 541 1.02 -19.13 13.50
N LEU A 542 1.50 -18.92 14.73
CA LEU A 542 2.73 -18.17 15.04
C LEU A 542 3.90 -18.74 14.25
N THR A 543 4.21 -20.04 14.39
CA THR A 543 5.39 -20.59 13.71
C THR A 543 5.27 -20.57 12.19
N PHE A 544 4.07 -20.82 11.66
CA PHE A 544 3.82 -20.73 10.22
C PHE A 544 4.04 -19.29 9.71
N THR A 545 3.49 -18.30 10.42
CA THR A 545 3.65 -16.88 10.08
C THR A 545 5.10 -16.41 10.16
N VAL A 546 5.86 -16.83 11.19
CA VAL A 546 7.29 -16.51 11.31
C VAL A 546 8.09 -17.07 10.14
N ASN A 547 7.83 -18.31 9.69
CA ASN A 547 8.48 -18.85 8.50
C ASN A 547 8.20 -18.01 7.25
N LEU A 548 6.94 -17.61 7.06
CA LEU A 548 6.54 -16.82 5.91
C LEU A 548 7.17 -15.43 5.92
N LEU A 549 7.22 -14.76 7.07
CA LEU A 549 7.90 -13.47 7.23
C LEU A 549 9.41 -13.58 6.95
N LEU A 550 10.07 -14.61 7.47
CA LEU A 550 11.49 -14.85 7.20
C LEU A 550 11.76 -15.12 5.71
N LYS A 551 10.87 -15.84 5.02
CA LYS A 551 10.97 -16.05 3.57
C LYS A 551 10.77 -14.75 2.78
N GLY A 552 9.79 -13.93 3.16
CA GLY A 552 9.55 -12.62 2.54
C GLY A 552 10.69 -11.63 2.75
N LEU A 553 11.39 -11.71 3.90
CA LEU A 553 12.52 -10.85 4.23
C LEU A 553 13.86 -11.33 3.64
N SER A 554 13.97 -12.61 3.27
CA SER A 554 15.20 -13.21 2.72
C SER A 554 15.91 -12.44 1.59
N PRO A 555 15.24 -11.75 0.64
CA PRO A 555 15.96 -10.98 -0.39
C PRO A 555 16.64 -9.71 0.15
N ASN A 556 16.16 -9.16 1.27
CA ASN A 556 16.63 -7.88 1.82
C ASN A 556 17.51 -8.04 3.08
N LEU A 557 17.72 -9.27 3.55
CA LEU A 557 18.50 -9.57 4.76
C LEU A 557 20.00 -9.50 4.49
N LYS A 558 20.73 -8.88 5.44
CA LYS A 558 22.19 -8.97 5.55
C LYS A 558 22.58 -9.86 6.71
N CYS A 559 23.83 -10.32 6.71
CA CYS A 559 24.39 -11.09 7.81
C CYS A 559 24.39 -10.24 9.09
N GLY A 560 23.86 -10.80 10.19
CA GLY A 560 23.78 -10.15 11.50
C GLY A 560 22.46 -9.44 11.80
N ASP A 561 21.59 -9.23 10.81
CA ASP A 561 20.31 -8.51 11.00
C ASP A 561 19.34 -9.27 11.93
N LEU A 562 19.47 -10.59 12.02
CA LEU A 562 18.63 -11.45 12.86
C LEU A 562 19.21 -11.66 14.27
N ASP A 563 20.43 -11.20 14.56
CA ASP A 563 21.15 -11.56 15.78
C ASP A 563 20.40 -11.13 17.06
N GLY A 564 19.75 -9.97 17.03
CA GLY A 564 18.95 -9.45 18.14
C GLY A 564 17.64 -10.21 18.42
N CYS A 565 17.20 -11.09 17.51
CA CYS A 565 15.97 -11.89 17.67
C CYS A 565 16.20 -13.41 17.70
N ILE A 566 17.46 -13.86 17.67
CA ILE A 566 17.82 -15.29 17.66
C ILE A 566 17.18 -16.06 18.82
N ASP A 567 17.27 -15.56 20.06
CA ASP A 567 16.78 -16.29 21.23
C ASP A 567 15.26 -16.54 21.14
N SER A 568 14.50 -15.52 20.72
CA SER A 568 13.06 -15.62 20.47
C SER A 568 12.71 -16.59 19.34
N LEU A 569 13.47 -16.56 18.23
CA LEU A 569 13.26 -17.48 17.10
C LEU A 569 13.54 -18.94 17.47
N ILE A 570 14.66 -19.19 18.15
CA ILE A 570 15.04 -20.52 18.63
C ILE A 570 13.98 -21.06 19.58
N GLN A 571 13.47 -20.23 20.50
CA GLN A 571 12.41 -20.65 21.41
C GLN A 571 11.15 -21.10 20.65
N ILE A 572 10.71 -20.34 19.64
CA ILE A 572 9.56 -20.70 18.80
C ILE A 572 9.80 -22.01 18.05
N PHE A 573 10.98 -22.16 17.42
CA PHE A 573 11.29 -23.35 16.64
C PHE A 573 11.41 -24.59 17.51
N ASN A 574 12.06 -24.49 18.67
CA ASN A 574 12.18 -25.60 19.62
C ASN A 574 10.83 -25.99 20.23
N HIS A 575 9.96 -25.01 20.49
CA HIS A 575 8.62 -25.30 20.97
C HIS A 575 7.80 -26.08 19.94
N GLU A 576 7.93 -25.77 18.64
CA GLU A 576 7.30 -26.54 17.55
C GLU A 576 7.91 -27.95 17.36
N LEU A 577 9.23 -28.10 17.47
CA LEU A 577 9.90 -29.37 17.16
C LEU A 577 9.91 -30.36 18.33
N PHE A 578 10.05 -29.85 19.56
CA PHE A 578 10.32 -30.65 20.76
C PHE A 578 9.35 -30.39 21.92
N GLY A 579 8.50 -29.37 21.83
CA GLY A 579 7.51 -29.03 22.86
C GLY A 579 6.16 -29.71 22.64
N ASN A 580 5.16 -29.27 23.41
CA ASN A 580 3.78 -29.80 23.36
C ASN A 580 3.15 -29.64 21.97
N VAL A 581 3.53 -28.58 21.24
CA VAL A 581 3.08 -28.30 19.86
C VAL A 581 3.51 -29.41 18.90
N ALA A 582 4.68 -30.04 19.14
CA ALA A 582 5.16 -31.15 18.34
C ALA A 582 4.23 -32.37 18.48
N GLU A 583 3.73 -32.63 19.69
CA GLU A 583 2.80 -33.72 19.99
C GLU A 583 1.42 -33.45 19.36
N GLU A 584 0.95 -32.20 19.42
CA GLU A 584 -0.31 -31.79 18.77
C GLU A 584 -0.31 -32.03 17.26
N LYS A 585 0.83 -31.80 16.57
CA LYS A 585 0.96 -32.06 15.13
C LYS A 585 0.94 -33.55 14.77
N GLU A 586 1.10 -34.46 15.74
CA GLU A 586 0.94 -35.91 15.52
C GLU A 586 -0.54 -36.34 15.59
N VAL A 587 -1.42 -35.50 16.15
CA VAL A 587 -2.86 -35.77 16.29
C VAL A 587 -3.61 -35.39 15.01
N LYS A 588 -4.06 -36.40 14.26
CA LYS A 588 -4.80 -36.22 12.99
C LYS A 588 -6.02 -35.30 13.10
N GLY A 589 -6.70 -35.29 14.25
CA GLY A 589 -7.88 -34.43 14.49
C GLY A 589 -7.58 -32.94 14.61
N ILE A 590 -6.35 -32.57 14.96
CA ILE A 590 -5.88 -31.17 15.03
C ILE A 590 -5.39 -30.74 13.64
N VAL A 591 -4.60 -31.61 13.00
CA VAL A 591 -4.02 -31.41 11.66
C VAL A 591 -5.08 -31.23 10.57
N SER A 592 -6.23 -31.91 10.67
CA SER A 592 -7.31 -31.76 9.69
C SER A 592 -7.96 -30.37 9.74
N LYS A 593 -8.11 -29.79 10.94
CA LYS A 593 -8.81 -28.53 11.20
C LYS A 593 -7.98 -27.28 10.93
N VAL A 594 -6.66 -27.36 11.08
CA VAL A 594 -5.75 -26.21 10.99
C VAL A 594 -4.72 -26.46 9.90
N MET A 595 -4.75 -25.67 8.83
CA MET A 595 -3.83 -25.81 7.68
C MET A 595 -2.36 -25.62 8.13
N GLU A 596 -2.13 -24.69 9.04
CA GLU A 596 -0.82 -24.36 9.59
C GLU A 596 -0.20 -25.51 10.41
N ALA A 597 -1.02 -26.39 10.99
CA ALA A 597 -0.55 -27.56 11.74
C ALA A 597 -0.14 -28.74 10.83
N ARG A 598 -0.49 -28.71 9.53
CA ARG A 598 -0.23 -29.83 8.59
C ARG A 598 1.24 -30.02 8.24
N SER A 599 2.05 -28.97 8.38
CA SER A 599 3.47 -29.05 8.05
C SER A 599 4.32 -28.44 9.14
N SER A 600 5.51 -29.00 9.33
CA SER A 600 6.51 -28.43 10.22
C SER A 600 7.39 -27.49 9.42
N LYS A 601 7.26 -26.18 9.65
CA LYS A 601 7.98 -25.15 8.89
C LYS A 601 9.26 -24.69 9.60
N SER A 602 9.43 -25.04 10.87
CA SER A 602 10.63 -24.67 11.63
C SER A 602 11.94 -25.16 11.01
N PHE A 603 11.94 -26.30 10.31
CA PHE A 603 13.14 -26.80 9.61
C PHE A 603 13.62 -25.86 8.51
N ASP A 604 12.71 -25.34 7.68
CA ASP A 604 13.03 -24.35 6.66
C ASP A 604 13.44 -23.01 7.33
N SER A 605 12.82 -22.66 8.46
CA SER A 605 13.16 -21.44 9.21
C SER A 605 14.57 -21.50 9.80
N TYR A 606 15.01 -22.67 10.28
CA TYR A 606 16.38 -22.89 10.75
C TYR A 606 17.42 -22.73 9.64
N GLU A 607 17.10 -23.15 8.42
CA GLU A 607 17.96 -22.95 7.24
C GLU A 607 18.12 -21.45 6.93
N ILE A 608 17.02 -20.70 6.91
CA ILE A 608 17.05 -19.24 6.68
C ILE A 608 17.81 -18.53 7.79
N LEU A 609 17.57 -18.90 9.05
CA LEU A 609 18.29 -18.31 10.19
C LEU A 609 19.80 -18.56 10.05
N ALA A 610 20.22 -19.80 9.79
CA ALA A 610 21.63 -20.15 9.61
C ALA A 610 22.30 -19.43 8.44
N LYS A 611 21.54 -19.06 7.39
CA LYS A 611 22.03 -18.28 6.24
C LYS A 611 22.41 -16.83 6.60
N PHE A 612 21.80 -16.23 7.63
CA PHE A 612 21.99 -14.81 7.96
C PHE A 612 22.52 -14.53 9.37
N VAL A 613 22.80 -15.56 10.16
CA VAL A 613 23.39 -15.43 11.51
C VAL A 613 24.84 -14.93 11.46
N GLY A 614 25.20 -14.01 12.36
CA GLY A 614 26.58 -13.55 12.55
C GLY A 614 27.47 -14.59 13.25
N LYS A 615 28.79 -14.51 13.00
CA LYS A 615 29.82 -15.45 13.52
C LYS A 615 29.72 -15.70 15.03
N GLU A 616 29.50 -14.64 15.82
CA GLU A 616 29.46 -14.70 17.29
C GLU A 616 28.23 -15.43 17.84
N TYR A 617 27.14 -15.52 17.05
CA TYR A 617 25.86 -16.08 17.48
C TYR A 617 25.64 -17.52 17.00
N VAL A 618 26.56 -18.08 16.20
CA VAL A 618 26.51 -19.47 15.72
C VAL A 618 26.41 -20.47 16.87
N VAL A 619 27.15 -20.26 17.96
CA VAL A 619 27.14 -21.15 19.13
C VAL A 619 25.78 -21.14 19.81
N LYS A 620 25.10 -19.98 19.86
CA LYS A 620 23.75 -19.88 20.43
C LYS A 620 22.72 -20.66 19.63
N LEU A 621 22.91 -20.83 18.32
CA LEU A 621 22.04 -21.65 17.48
C LEU A 621 22.19 -23.15 17.76
N ILE A 622 23.42 -23.61 18.02
CA ILE A 622 23.77 -25.03 18.14
C ILE A 622 23.52 -25.57 19.55
N LEU A 623 23.80 -24.77 20.58
CA LEU A 623 23.76 -25.19 21.98
C LEU A 623 22.39 -25.76 22.42
N PRO A 624 21.24 -25.14 22.09
CA PRO A 624 19.93 -25.66 22.47
C PRO A 624 19.63 -27.03 21.88
N LEU A 625 20.05 -27.28 20.63
CA LEU A 625 19.88 -28.59 19.99
C LEU A 625 20.78 -29.65 20.63
N LYS A 626 22.00 -29.28 21.04
CA LYS A 626 22.89 -30.16 21.81
C LYS A 626 22.25 -30.55 23.15
N GLU A 627 21.71 -29.59 23.90
CA GLU A 627 21.04 -29.88 25.18
C GLU A 627 19.83 -30.83 25.01
N VAL A 628 19.11 -30.72 23.89
CA VAL A 628 18.03 -31.67 23.57
C VAL A 628 18.59 -33.07 23.32
N LEU A 629 19.71 -33.22 22.61
CA LEU A 629 20.35 -34.52 22.37
C LEU A 629 20.85 -35.18 23.65
N GLU A 630 21.42 -34.41 24.59
CA GLU A 630 21.92 -34.90 25.88
C GLU A 630 20.78 -35.45 26.77
N LYS A 631 19.59 -34.84 26.70
CA LYS A 631 18.44 -35.21 27.54
C LYS A 631 17.52 -36.27 26.90
N THR A 632 17.59 -36.46 25.58
CA THR A 632 16.59 -37.23 24.83
C THR A 632 16.86 -38.74 24.84
N THR A 633 15.82 -39.53 25.12
CA THR A 633 15.82 -41.00 24.94
C THR A 633 15.03 -41.47 23.71
N SER A 634 14.27 -40.58 23.06
CA SER A 634 13.42 -40.92 21.93
C SER A 634 14.17 -40.81 20.60
N LEU A 635 14.25 -41.92 19.87
CA LEU A 635 14.84 -41.96 18.52
C LEU A 635 14.14 -40.99 17.55
N LYS A 636 12.83 -40.76 17.71
CA LYS A 636 12.08 -39.82 16.88
C LYS A 636 12.58 -38.38 17.06
N VAL A 637 12.80 -37.97 18.31
CA VAL A 637 13.30 -36.62 18.64
C VAL A 637 14.73 -36.47 18.18
N ALA A 638 15.58 -37.50 18.35
CA ALA A 638 16.94 -37.51 17.83
C ALA A 638 16.99 -37.33 16.30
N ARG A 639 16.10 -38.00 15.55
CA ARG A 639 15.98 -37.81 14.09
C ARG A 639 15.51 -36.40 13.72
N LYS A 640 14.56 -35.81 14.46
CA LYS A 640 14.16 -34.40 14.24
C LYS A 640 15.33 -33.44 14.45
N VAL A 641 16.16 -33.65 15.47
CA VAL A 641 17.37 -32.84 15.68
C VAL A 641 18.36 -33.04 14.53
N GLN A 642 18.54 -34.28 14.05
CA GLN A 642 19.39 -34.56 12.90
C GLN A 642 18.93 -33.82 11.63
N ASP A 643 17.62 -33.82 11.35
CA ASP A 643 17.04 -33.09 10.22
C ASP A 643 17.20 -31.57 10.37
N ALA A 644 17.06 -31.04 11.59
CA ALA A 644 17.32 -29.63 11.89
C ALA A 644 18.79 -29.27 11.63
N PHE A 645 19.75 -30.07 12.11
CA PHE A 645 21.17 -29.85 11.83
C PHE A 645 21.49 -29.92 10.34
N LYS A 646 20.89 -30.86 9.59
CA LYS A 646 21.07 -30.92 8.14
C LYS A 646 20.68 -29.60 7.46
N ARG A 647 19.55 -29.00 7.86
CA ARG A 647 19.07 -27.72 7.34
C ARG A 647 19.93 -26.53 7.78
N ILE A 648 20.39 -26.53 9.03
CA ILE A 648 21.32 -25.51 9.55
C ILE A 648 22.65 -25.54 8.77
N VAL A 649 23.18 -26.74 8.51
CA VAL A 649 24.41 -26.91 7.71
C VAL A 649 24.24 -26.35 6.30
N MET A 650 23.11 -26.62 5.64
CA MET A 650 22.81 -26.02 4.33
C MET A 650 22.80 -24.49 4.39
N GLY A 651 22.20 -23.91 5.43
CA GLY A 651 22.18 -22.47 5.66
C GLY A 651 23.57 -21.87 5.90
N PHE A 652 24.41 -22.48 6.74
CA PHE A 652 25.78 -22.00 6.99
C PHE A 652 26.67 -22.00 5.74
N VAL A 653 26.52 -23.00 4.88
CA VAL A 653 27.27 -23.03 3.62
C VAL A 653 26.83 -21.89 2.69
N ALA A 654 25.54 -21.53 2.69
CA ALA A 654 25.00 -20.42 1.92
C ALA A 654 25.22 -19.02 2.57
N ASN A 655 25.75 -18.93 3.79
CA ASN A 655 25.90 -17.67 4.53
C ASN A 655 27.12 -16.86 4.05
N GLU A 656 26.91 -15.66 3.53
CA GLU A 656 27.98 -14.80 3.01
C GLU A 656 28.94 -14.29 4.10
N GLY A 657 28.48 -14.14 5.35
CA GLY A 657 29.30 -13.64 6.46
C GLY A 657 30.21 -14.69 7.12
N MET A 658 30.06 -15.96 6.76
CA MET A 658 30.89 -17.05 7.27
C MET A 658 32.10 -17.28 6.35
N THR A 659 33.27 -16.80 6.76
CA THR A 659 34.56 -17.04 6.07
C THR A 659 34.97 -18.51 6.12
N ALA A 660 35.85 -18.93 5.21
CA ALA A 660 36.39 -20.30 5.18
C ALA A 660 36.98 -20.71 6.55
N GLU A 661 37.76 -19.83 7.19
CA GLU A 661 38.33 -20.05 8.52
C GLU A 661 37.26 -20.31 9.59
N SER A 662 36.17 -19.52 9.60
CA SER A 662 35.09 -19.68 10.58
C SER A 662 34.33 -21.00 10.41
N ILE A 663 34.14 -21.44 9.16
CA ILE A 663 33.51 -22.73 8.85
C ILE A 663 34.42 -23.87 9.28
N LEU A 664 35.73 -23.78 9.02
CA LEU A 664 36.69 -24.80 9.45
C LEU A 664 36.78 -24.88 10.98
N LEU A 665 36.88 -23.75 11.69
CA LEU A 665 36.87 -23.75 13.16
C LEU A 665 35.58 -24.35 13.73
N LEU A 666 34.43 -24.02 13.14
CA LEU A 666 33.15 -24.60 13.55
C LEU A 666 33.09 -26.10 13.28
N SER A 667 33.52 -26.53 12.09
CA SER A 667 33.56 -27.94 11.69
C SER A 667 34.45 -28.74 12.65
N TYR A 668 35.65 -28.21 12.92
CA TYR A 668 36.60 -28.81 13.86
C TYR A 668 36.02 -28.88 15.28
N GLY A 669 35.38 -27.81 15.76
CA GLY A 669 34.73 -27.79 17.07
C GLY A 669 33.58 -28.80 17.21
N LEU A 670 32.79 -28.99 16.15
CA LEU A 670 31.69 -29.97 16.12
C LEU A 670 32.20 -31.42 16.08
N ILE A 671 33.26 -31.69 15.32
CA ILE A 671 33.84 -33.03 15.16
C ILE A 671 34.64 -33.45 16.39
N SER A 672 35.43 -32.55 16.96
CA SER A 672 36.28 -32.82 18.13
C SER A 672 35.51 -32.89 19.45
N GLU A 673 34.19 -32.63 19.43
CA GLU A 673 33.34 -32.44 20.62
C GLU A 673 33.87 -31.35 21.58
N ASN A 674 34.88 -30.57 21.17
CA ASN A 674 35.67 -29.65 21.99
C ASN A 674 35.53 -28.21 21.50
N LEU A 675 34.31 -27.69 21.38
CA LEU A 675 34.15 -26.24 21.47
C LEU A 675 34.50 -25.82 22.93
N PRO A 676 35.52 -24.99 23.17
CA PRO A 676 35.97 -24.62 24.51
C PRO A 676 34.88 -23.99 25.41
N LEU A 677 33.78 -23.50 24.81
CA LEU A 677 32.65 -22.88 25.49
C LEU A 677 31.50 -23.87 25.81
N LEU A 678 31.51 -25.10 25.27
CA LEU A 678 30.44 -26.10 25.44
C LEU A 678 30.76 -27.18 26.50
N THR A 679 31.97 -27.20 27.06
CA THR A 679 32.43 -28.19 28.05
C THR A 679 32.54 -27.65 29.48
N ASN A 680 32.46 -26.34 29.69
CA ASN A 680 32.73 -25.72 31.00
C ASN A 680 31.60 -25.81 32.05
N LYS A 681 30.40 -26.29 31.71
CA LYS A 681 29.33 -26.49 32.71
C LYS A 681 29.34 -27.87 33.39
N GLU A 682 30.05 -28.86 32.85
CA GLU A 682 30.01 -30.23 33.42
C GLU A 682 31.06 -30.49 34.50
N LYS A 683 32.19 -29.77 34.51
CA LYS A 683 33.21 -29.98 35.56
C LYS A 683 32.73 -29.62 36.98
N ASN A 684 31.65 -28.87 37.14
CA ASN A 684 31.11 -28.47 38.46
C ASN A 684 29.90 -29.30 38.95
N LYS A 685 29.46 -30.35 38.24
CA LYS A 685 28.36 -31.22 38.71
C LYS A 685 28.75 -32.64 39.06
N ASN A 686 29.99 -33.06 38.79
CA ASN A 686 30.58 -34.25 39.42
C ASN A 686 31.22 -33.91 40.77
N SER A 687 30.55 -33.10 41.58
CA SER A 687 30.71 -33.26 43.01
C SER A 687 30.08 -34.61 43.34
N GLN A 688 30.94 -35.61 43.58
CA GLN A 688 30.67 -36.55 44.66
C GLN A 688 30.00 -35.74 45.77
N MET A 689 28.81 -36.16 46.23
CA MET A 689 28.25 -35.59 47.44
C MET A 689 29.42 -35.48 48.43
N PRO A 690 29.72 -34.28 48.97
CA PRO A 690 30.74 -34.19 49.99
C PRO A 690 30.41 -35.24 51.04
N PRO A 691 31.40 -35.99 51.56
CA PRO A 691 31.14 -36.98 52.59
C PRO A 691 30.25 -36.34 53.64
N PRO A 692 29.14 -36.97 54.05
CA PRO A 692 28.12 -36.33 54.87
C PRO A 692 28.80 -35.74 56.09
N ASP A 693 28.73 -34.41 56.22
CA ASP A 693 29.36 -33.69 57.33
C ASP A 693 28.85 -34.32 58.63
N PRO A 694 29.71 -34.89 59.49
CA PRO A 694 29.29 -35.60 60.71
C PRO A 694 28.44 -34.74 61.68
N ARG A 695 28.38 -33.43 61.44
CA ARG A 695 27.61 -32.45 62.23
C ARG A 695 26.19 -32.22 61.70
N LEU A 696 25.86 -32.68 60.49
CA LEU A 696 24.52 -32.57 59.92
C LEU A 696 23.64 -33.74 60.37
N LYS A 697 22.42 -33.45 60.81
CA LYS A 697 21.44 -34.50 61.15
C LYS A 697 21.17 -35.39 59.92
N PRO A 698 21.09 -36.72 60.08
CA PRO A 698 20.74 -37.62 58.97
C PRO A 698 19.39 -37.21 58.34
N GLN A 699 19.25 -37.44 57.03
CA GLN A 699 18.02 -37.10 56.31
C GLN A 699 16.81 -37.72 57.01
N SER A 700 15.82 -36.87 57.35
CA SER A 700 14.66 -37.25 58.16
C SER A 700 13.92 -38.44 57.56
N CYS A 701 13.82 -39.52 58.33
CA CYS A 701 13.07 -40.74 58.00
C CYS A 701 11.54 -40.53 57.91
N LEU A 702 11.05 -39.33 58.25
CA LEU A 702 9.64 -38.93 58.14
C LEU A 702 9.28 -38.31 56.79
N ILE A 703 10.26 -38.05 55.91
CA ILE A 703 10.01 -37.56 54.54
C ILE A 703 9.65 -38.77 53.67
N ILE A 704 8.35 -38.96 53.45
CA ILE A 704 7.84 -39.98 52.52
C ILE A 704 8.36 -39.65 51.13
N LYS A 705 9.21 -40.53 50.58
CA LYS A 705 9.68 -40.40 49.20
C LYS A 705 8.47 -40.46 48.26
N PRO A 706 8.44 -39.64 47.19
CA PRO A 706 7.34 -39.70 46.23
C PRO A 706 7.18 -41.13 45.71
N PRO A 707 5.94 -41.63 45.55
CA PRO A 707 5.69 -42.99 45.12
C PRO A 707 6.38 -43.24 43.76
N PRO A 708 7.09 -44.37 43.60
CA PRO A 708 7.78 -44.66 42.36
C PRO A 708 6.79 -44.67 41.19
N PRO A 709 7.06 -43.97 40.08
CA PRO A 709 6.18 -43.98 38.92
C PRO A 709 6.01 -45.41 38.39
N ARG A 710 4.78 -45.79 37.99
CA ARG A 710 4.51 -47.07 37.31
C ARG A 710 5.41 -47.16 36.08
N GLY A 711 6.37 -48.09 36.10
CA GLY A 711 7.36 -48.28 35.03
C GLY A 711 8.83 -48.30 35.47
N GLY A 712 9.12 -48.05 36.76
CA GLY A 712 10.49 -48.09 37.28
C GLY A 712 11.32 -46.86 36.95
N VAL A 713 12.59 -46.86 37.36
CA VAL A 713 13.53 -45.76 37.08
C VAL A 713 13.88 -45.81 35.59
N LYS A 714 13.54 -44.75 34.83
CA LYS A 714 14.00 -44.62 33.44
C LYS A 714 15.53 -44.74 33.42
N ALA A 715 16.07 -45.61 32.55
CA ALA A 715 17.51 -45.82 32.44
C ALA A 715 18.25 -44.49 32.28
N ALA A 716 19.34 -44.31 33.02
CA ALA A 716 20.17 -43.11 32.93
C ALA A 716 20.67 -42.97 31.50
N VAL A 717 20.35 -41.85 30.86
CA VAL A 717 20.81 -41.55 29.50
C VAL A 717 22.32 -41.32 29.59
N SER A 718 23.10 -42.12 28.88
CA SER A 718 24.52 -41.80 28.69
C SER A 718 24.59 -40.54 27.83
N THR A 719 25.24 -39.50 28.33
CA THR A 719 25.42 -38.22 27.62
C THR A 719 26.06 -38.41 26.23
N LYS A 720 26.77 -39.52 26.01
CA LYS A 720 27.46 -39.84 24.76
C LYS A 720 26.62 -40.57 23.71
N THR A 721 25.42 -41.05 24.03
CA THR A 721 24.66 -41.92 23.11
C THR A 721 24.27 -41.22 21.80
N ASN A 722 23.84 -39.96 21.87
CA ASN A 722 23.34 -39.21 20.70
C ASN A 722 24.36 -38.23 20.09
N MET A 723 25.56 -38.13 20.67
CA MET A 723 26.58 -37.15 20.25
C MET A 723 27.10 -37.39 18.82
N HIS A 724 26.99 -38.61 18.32
CA HIS A 724 27.29 -38.97 16.92
C HIS A 724 26.55 -38.08 15.90
N ILE A 725 25.35 -37.58 16.23
CA ILE A 725 24.57 -36.67 15.38
C ILE A 725 25.26 -35.32 15.22
N LEU A 726 25.93 -34.83 16.28
CA LEU A 726 26.68 -33.58 16.25
C LEU A 726 27.94 -33.72 15.39
N VAL A 727 28.64 -34.85 15.53
CA VAL A 727 29.82 -35.19 14.72
C VAL A 727 29.44 -35.33 13.24
N ASP A 728 28.35 -36.02 12.93
CA ASP A 728 27.79 -36.14 11.58
C ASP A 728 27.45 -34.77 10.96
N ALA A 729 26.87 -33.85 11.75
CA ALA A 729 26.60 -32.48 11.30
C ALA A 729 27.91 -31.72 10.97
N GLY A 730 28.94 -31.83 11.80
CA GLY A 730 30.26 -31.23 11.55
C GLY A 730 30.93 -31.79 10.29
N LEU A 731 30.86 -33.11 10.07
CA LEU A 731 31.38 -33.76 8.86
C LEU A 731 30.62 -33.33 7.60
N LYS A 732 29.30 -33.20 7.68
CA LYS A 732 28.48 -32.70 6.56
C LYS A 732 28.78 -31.24 6.23
N LEU A 733 29.06 -30.42 7.24
CA LEU A 733 29.48 -29.03 7.05
C LEU A 733 30.81 -28.96 6.31
N LEU A 734 31.80 -29.74 6.76
CA LEU A 734 33.11 -29.85 6.12
C LEU A 734 32.98 -30.32 4.67
N HIS A 735 32.31 -31.46 4.43
CA HIS A 735 32.14 -32.00 3.09
C HIS A 735 31.43 -31.01 2.14
N SER A 736 30.34 -30.40 2.60
CA SER A 736 29.55 -29.46 1.78
C SER A 736 30.34 -28.19 1.45
N SER A 737 31.11 -27.68 2.40
CA SER A 737 31.98 -26.50 2.19
C SER A 737 33.11 -26.76 1.18
N LEU A 738 33.73 -27.95 1.24
CA LEU A 738 34.78 -28.39 0.31
C LEU A 738 34.25 -28.71 -1.09
N LYS A 739 33.02 -29.22 -1.18
CA LYS A 739 32.38 -29.56 -2.47
C LYS A 739 31.91 -28.33 -3.24
N ILE A 740 31.45 -27.29 -2.53
CA ILE A 740 30.93 -26.04 -3.12
C ILE A 740 32.07 -25.04 -3.38
N SER A 741 33.32 -25.40 -3.10
CA SER A 741 34.51 -24.54 -3.24
C SER A 741 34.40 -23.23 -2.45
N LYS A 742 33.71 -23.23 -1.31
CA LYS A 742 33.72 -22.08 -0.39
C LYS A 742 35.03 -21.99 0.40
N VAL A 743 35.74 -23.12 0.48
CA VAL A 743 37.07 -23.27 1.04
C VAL A 743 37.99 -23.53 -0.15
N ASP A 744 38.65 -22.48 -0.63
CA ASP A 744 39.56 -22.58 -1.77
C ASP A 744 40.90 -23.19 -1.34
N TYR A 745 41.42 -24.09 -2.18
CA TYR A 745 42.72 -24.75 -1.97
C TYR A 745 43.92 -23.86 -2.31
N SER A 746 43.67 -22.61 -2.72
CA SER A 746 44.67 -21.66 -3.20
C SER A 746 45.32 -20.84 -2.09
N GLU A 747 44.66 -20.72 -0.92
CA GLU A 747 45.17 -19.95 0.22
C GLU A 747 45.99 -20.85 1.16
N ASN A 748 47.26 -20.52 1.38
CA ASN A 748 48.15 -21.31 2.25
C ASN A 748 47.63 -21.45 3.70
N ASN A 749 47.00 -20.41 4.25
CA ASN A 749 46.45 -20.44 5.61
C ASN A 749 45.32 -21.48 5.75
N VAL A 750 44.51 -21.65 4.70
CA VAL A 750 43.41 -22.62 4.67
C VAL A 750 43.93 -24.04 4.58
N LEU A 751 45.02 -24.26 3.83
CA LEU A 751 45.70 -25.56 3.75
C LEU A 751 46.30 -25.98 5.10
N GLU A 752 46.89 -25.04 5.84
CA GLU A 752 47.39 -25.30 7.20
C GLU A 752 46.25 -25.67 8.17
N MET A 753 45.09 -25.00 8.08
CA MET A 753 43.92 -25.31 8.90
C MET A 753 43.25 -26.64 8.52
N LEU A 754 43.45 -27.14 7.29
CA LEU A 754 42.90 -28.40 6.81
C LEU A 754 43.74 -29.62 7.23
N ASP A 755 45.03 -29.46 7.48
CA ASP A 755 45.94 -30.57 7.82
C ASP A 755 45.52 -31.35 9.10
N PRO A 756 45.10 -30.67 10.20
CA PRO A 756 44.59 -31.36 11.39
C PRO A 756 43.33 -32.22 11.16
N PHE A 757 42.53 -31.92 10.13
CA PHE A 757 41.34 -32.71 9.83
C PHE A 757 41.68 -34.12 9.36
N VAL A 758 42.85 -34.34 8.75
CA VAL A 758 43.26 -35.67 8.26
C VAL A 758 43.33 -36.67 9.42
N THR A 759 43.96 -36.28 10.53
CA THR A 759 44.07 -37.12 11.73
C THR A 759 42.73 -37.31 12.44
N MET A 760 41.91 -36.26 12.50
CA MET A 760 40.55 -36.32 13.07
C MET A 760 39.62 -37.23 12.27
N LEU A 761 39.64 -37.16 10.95
CA LEU A 761 38.84 -38.01 10.07
C LEU A 761 39.24 -39.48 10.20
N LEU A 762 40.54 -39.79 10.34
CA LEU A 762 41.01 -41.14 10.64
C LEU A 762 40.46 -41.67 11.97
N GLY A 763 40.39 -40.82 13.01
CA GLY A 763 39.72 -41.16 14.27
C GLY A 763 38.22 -41.44 14.08
N CYS A 764 37.54 -40.68 13.20
CA CYS A 764 36.13 -40.88 12.89
C CYS A 764 35.84 -42.21 12.17
N LEU A 765 36.79 -42.76 11.40
CA LEU A 765 36.67 -44.07 10.75
C LEU A 765 36.62 -45.25 11.73
N GLN A 766 37.07 -45.05 12.97
CA GLN A 766 37.01 -46.04 14.05
C GLN A 766 35.68 -45.98 14.83
N SER A 767 34.77 -45.06 14.47
CA SER A 767 33.44 -44.96 15.08
C SER A 767 32.59 -46.20 14.80
N LYS A 768 31.59 -46.45 15.65
CA LYS A 768 30.60 -47.52 15.43
C LYS A 768 29.42 -47.07 14.58
N ASP A 769 29.28 -45.77 14.32
CA ASP A 769 28.16 -45.22 13.56
C ASP A 769 28.50 -45.10 12.07
N VAL A 770 27.66 -45.73 11.24
CA VAL A 770 27.76 -45.79 9.78
C VAL A 770 27.70 -44.39 9.16
N GLN A 771 26.91 -43.48 9.71
CA GLN A 771 26.78 -42.13 9.12
C GLN A 771 28.04 -41.28 9.33
N VAL A 772 28.63 -41.35 10.53
CA VAL A 772 29.90 -40.69 10.84
C VAL A 772 31.02 -41.24 9.95
N ILE A 773 31.12 -42.57 9.79
CA ILE A 773 32.12 -43.17 8.89
C ILE A 773 31.89 -42.70 7.45
N THR A 774 30.65 -42.71 6.97
CA THR A 774 30.32 -42.29 5.59
C THR A 774 30.67 -40.82 5.35
N GLY A 775 30.29 -39.93 6.27
CA GLY A 775 30.59 -38.50 6.19
C GLY A 775 32.10 -38.21 6.27
N ALA A 776 32.84 -39.00 7.06
CA ALA A 776 34.28 -38.90 7.14
C ALA A 776 34.96 -39.31 5.83
N LEU A 777 34.55 -40.44 5.24
CA LEU A 777 35.05 -40.90 3.93
C LEU A 777 34.76 -39.87 2.84
N GLN A 778 33.55 -39.34 2.76
CA GLN A 778 33.17 -38.32 1.77
C GLN A 778 33.96 -37.02 1.90
N SER A 779 34.25 -36.59 3.12
CA SER A 779 35.12 -35.44 3.38
C SER A 779 36.58 -35.75 2.96
N TYR A 780 37.04 -36.96 3.24
CA TYR A 780 38.39 -37.41 2.90
C TYR A 780 38.64 -37.49 1.39
N ILE A 781 37.63 -37.85 0.57
CA ILE A 781 37.71 -37.81 -0.90
C ILE A 781 38.07 -36.40 -1.39
N CYS A 782 37.48 -35.36 -0.79
CA CYS A 782 37.77 -33.98 -1.16
C CYS A 782 39.20 -33.59 -0.77
N LEU A 783 39.65 -33.99 0.43
CA LEU A 783 41.00 -33.68 0.92
C LEU A 783 42.11 -34.40 0.14
N LEU A 784 41.86 -35.59 -0.40
CA LEU A 784 42.83 -36.32 -1.22
C LEU A 784 43.27 -35.55 -2.48
N LYS A 785 42.43 -34.63 -2.98
CA LYS A 785 42.74 -33.75 -4.11
C LYS A 785 43.73 -32.64 -3.76
N SER A 786 43.94 -32.35 -2.47
CA SER A 786 44.79 -31.27 -1.98
C SER A 786 46.20 -31.75 -1.58
N PRO A 787 47.25 -30.91 -1.71
CA PRO A 787 48.61 -31.27 -1.33
C PRO A 787 48.87 -31.08 0.17
N LEU A 788 48.30 -31.95 1.00
CA LEU A 788 48.49 -31.93 2.46
C LEU A 788 49.59 -32.91 2.92
N PRO A 789 50.51 -32.51 3.82
CA PRO A 789 51.58 -33.36 4.35
C PRO A 789 51.05 -34.50 5.25
N SER A 790 50.02 -34.25 6.08
CA SER A 790 49.47 -35.30 6.96
C SER A 790 48.78 -36.43 6.20
N VAL A 791 48.35 -36.19 4.95
CA VAL A 791 47.80 -37.23 4.07
C VAL A 791 48.89 -38.22 3.69
N GLN A 792 50.15 -37.81 3.57
CA GLN A 792 51.27 -38.70 3.21
C GLN A 792 51.67 -39.60 4.39
N ASN A 793 51.75 -39.01 5.59
CA ASN A 793 52.18 -39.72 6.79
C ASN A 793 51.19 -40.80 7.24
N ASN A 794 49.90 -40.61 7.00
CA ASN A 794 48.85 -41.51 7.50
C ASN A 794 48.27 -42.47 6.44
N ARG A 795 48.87 -42.59 5.24
CA ARG A 795 48.33 -43.40 4.13
C ARG A 795 48.17 -44.88 4.47
N GLU A 796 49.18 -45.49 5.08
CA GLU A 796 49.15 -46.91 5.43
C GLU A 796 48.08 -47.23 6.48
N GLN A 797 47.82 -46.29 7.39
CA GLN A 797 46.78 -46.44 8.39
C GLN A 797 45.40 -46.34 7.75
N LEU A 798 45.22 -45.43 6.79
CA LEU A 798 43.99 -45.30 6.01
C LEU A 798 43.67 -46.59 5.23
N THR A 799 44.62 -47.14 4.48
CA THR A 799 44.38 -48.35 3.67
C THR A 799 44.00 -49.54 4.55
N LYS A 800 44.69 -49.74 5.67
CA LYS A 800 44.34 -50.77 6.67
C LYS A 800 42.90 -50.60 7.19
N LEU A 801 42.51 -49.38 7.56
CA LEU A 801 41.15 -49.10 8.05
C LEU A 801 40.08 -49.28 6.97
N LEU A 802 40.34 -48.90 5.71
CA LEU A 802 39.42 -49.13 4.58
C LEU A 802 39.17 -50.61 4.32
N PHE A 803 40.22 -51.45 4.37
CA PHE A 803 40.07 -52.90 4.22
C PHE A 803 39.28 -53.52 5.37
N ILE A 804 39.47 -53.04 6.61
CA ILE A 804 38.67 -53.47 7.77
C ILE A 804 37.20 -53.11 7.57
N LEU A 805 36.90 -51.88 7.15
CA LEU A 805 35.53 -51.43 6.89
C LEU A 805 34.86 -52.21 5.75
N LEU A 806 35.58 -52.48 4.66
CA LEU A 806 35.07 -53.33 3.57
C LEU A 806 34.82 -54.76 4.06
N LYS A 807 35.71 -55.34 4.86
CA LYS A 807 35.52 -56.67 5.45
C LYS A 807 34.27 -56.74 6.34
N ASP A 808 34.04 -55.73 7.16
CA ASP A 808 32.97 -55.75 8.16
C ASP A 808 31.59 -55.44 7.57
N TYR A 809 31.54 -54.52 6.58
CA TYR A 809 30.28 -54.00 6.02
C TYR A 809 29.95 -54.51 4.60
N ALA A 810 30.89 -55.05 3.82
CA ALA A 810 30.63 -55.59 2.47
C ALA A 810 30.20 -57.07 2.52
N LYS A 811 29.02 -57.34 3.07
CA LYS A 811 28.38 -58.68 3.03
C LYS A 811 27.34 -58.77 1.90
N ALA A 812 27.04 -59.98 1.42
CA ALA A 812 26.05 -60.20 0.35
C ALA A 812 24.65 -59.72 0.78
N GLY A 813 24.03 -58.81 0.01
CA GLY A 813 22.69 -58.25 0.27
C GLY A 813 22.61 -56.72 0.43
N VAL A 814 23.72 -56.00 0.32
CA VAL A 814 23.82 -54.54 0.52
C VAL A 814 23.41 -53.75 -0.73
N GLY A 815 22.34 -54.14 -1.42
CA GLY A 815 21.88 -53.45 -2.64
C GLY A 815 21.29 -52.06 -2.39
N HIS A 816 20.74 -51.83 -1.19
CA HIS A 816 20.06 -50.58 -0.82
C HIS A 816 20.27 -50.23 0.66
N GLY A 817 20.46 -48.94 0.98
CA GLY A 817 20.53 -48.43 2.36
C GLY A 817 21.84 -47.71 2.75
N GLN A 818 21.99 -47.40 4.04
CA GLN A 818 23.14 -46.64 4.58
C GLN A 818 24.49 -47.38 4.41
N ASN A 819 24.49 -48.71 4.52
CA ASN A 819 25.70 -49.52 4.33
C ASN A 819 26.21 -49.51 2.88
N PHE A 820 25.30 -49.38 1.89
CA PHE A 820 25.69 -49.26 0.49
C PHE A 820 26.43 -47.95 0.22
N GLN A 821 25.93 -46.84 0.76
CA GLN A 821 26.58 -45.53 0.65
C GLN A 821 27.97 -45.52 1.30
N LEU A 822 28.13 -46.23 2.41
CA LEU A 822 29.43 -46.43 3.07
C LEU A 822 30.40 -47.20 2.17
N VAL A 823 29.99 -48.35 1.63
CA VAL A 823 30.82 -49.20 0.78
C VAL A 823 31.21 -48.48 -0.52
N ASP A 824 30.26 -47.79 -1.18
CA ASP A 824 30.53 -46.95 -2.35
C ASP A 824 31.51 -45.81 -2.03
N SER A 825 31.37 -45.15 -0.87
CA SER A 825 32.31 -44.12 -0.42
C SER A 825 33.69 -44.72 -0.13
N CYS A 826 33.79 -45.92 0.44
CA CYS A 826 35.05 -46.65 0.66
C CYS A 826 35.77 -46.93 -0.67
N PHE A 827 35.06 -47.41 -1.69
CA PHE A 827 35.64 -47.66 -3.01
C PHE A 827 36.13 -46.36 -3.65
N LYS A 828 35.33 -45.29 -3.61
CA LYS A 828 35.74 -43.97 -4.12
C LYS A 828 36.98 -43.41 -3.43
N VAL A 829 37.12 -43.58 -2.12
CA VAL A 829 38.35 -43.19 -1.39
C VAL A 829 39.53 -44.04 -1.84
N SER A 830 39.33 -45.35 -2.03
CA SER A 830 40.37 -46.27 -2.47
C SER A 830 40.87 -45.91 -3.86
N ASP A 831 39.94 -45.66 -4.79
CA ASP A 831 40.24 -45.23 -6.17
C ASP A 831 40.94 -43.87 -6.19
N ALA A 832 40.44 -42.89 -5.43
CA ALA A 832 41.06 -41.57 -5.34
C ALA A 832 42.48 -41.62 -4.76
N ASN A 833 42.72 -42.48 -3.77
CA ASN A 833 44.04 -42.67 -3.18
C ASN A 833 45.02 -43.27 -4.21
N ILE A 834 44.58 -44.26 -5.01
CA ILE A 834 45.38 -44.87 -6.09
C ILE A 834 45.68 -43.87 -7.22
N LEU A 835 44.69 -43.09 -7.64
CA LEU A 835 44.84 -42.06 -8.67
C LEU A 835 45.84 -40.97 -8.24
N CYS A 836 45.75 -40.50 -6.98
CA CYS A 836 46.68 -39.51 -6.43
C CYS A 836 48.11 -40.04 -6.26
N THR A 837 48.31 -41.34 -6.05
CA THR A 837 49.65 -41.95 -6.06
C THR A 837 50.24 -42.01 -7.47
N ASN A 838 49.44 -42.36 -8.48
CA ASN A 838 49.93 -42.47 -9.86
C ASN A 838 50.28 -41.09 -10.46
N TYR A 839 49.48 -40.06 -10.19
CA TYR A 839 49.72 -38.70 -10.69
C TYR A 839 50.99 -38.07 -10.10
N ARG A 840 51.30 -38.34 -8.83
CA ARG A 840 52.52 -37.87 -8.17
C ARG A 840 53.77 -38.65 -8.58
N ASN A 841 53.64 -39.97 -8.80
CA ASN A 841 54.74 -40.77 -9.32
C ASN A 841 55.16 -40.33 -10.74
N HIS A 842 54.19 -39.96 -11.60
CA HIS A 842 54.51 -39.37 -12.92
C HIS A 842 55.06 -37.93 -12.86
N SER A 843 54.72 -37.15 -11.83
CA SER A 843 55.30 -35.82 -11.61
C SER A 843 56.76 -35.89 -11.13
N THR A 844 57.14 -36.98 -10.45
CA THR A 844 58.54 -37.23 -10.03
C THR A 844 59.41 -37.83 -11.13
N GLU A 845 58.83 -38.53 -12.12
CA GLU A 845 59.59 -39.12 -13.24
C GLU A 845 60.02 -38.08 -14.30
N HIS A 846 59.41 -36.89 -14.36
CA HIS A 846 59.81 -35.83 -15.31
C HIS A 846 60.89 -34.85 -14.78
N ASN A 847 61.45 -35.09 -13.60
CA ASN A 847 62.54 -34.28 -13.02
C ASN A 847 63.83 -35.11 -12.80
N THR A 848 64.16 -36.01 -13.72
CA THR A 848 65.53 -36.53 -13.85
C THR A 848 66.24 -35.79 -14.99
N PRO A 849 67.38 -35.12 -14.73
CA PRO A 849 68.08 -34.39 -15.77
C PRO A 849 68.79 -35.37 -16.73
N ILE A 850 68.59 -35.15 -18.03
CA ILE A 850 69.62 -35.38 -19.05
C ILE A 850 69.86 -34.03 -19.73
#